data_AF-A0A642UGL5-F1
#
_entry.id   AF-A0A642UGL5-F1
#
_cell.length_a   1.000
_cell.length_b   1.000
_cell.length_c   1.000
_cell.angle_alpha   90.00
_cell.angle_beta   90.00
_cell.angle_gamma   90.00
#
_symmetry.space_group_name_H-M   'P 1'
#
loop_
_entity.id
_entity.type
_entity.pdbx_description
1 polymer ?
#
loop_
_entity_poly.entity_id
_entity_poly.type
_entity_poly.pdbx_seq_one_letter_code
_entity_poly.pdbx_strand_id
1 'polypeptide(L)'
;MKFVAHDATPELRCVDVNRDYVITGGDGLDVYPTSSLSPEHVTLTPHHIDHPAIVYTVAIKPTNNSVVFGDNDGHLWFYDMDDADSAPRKLYPMVERSSRPQIVSIAWDPCGHIFAFSTDDAKVWIYDLMRQTIQELTTLDRTKEKPSIQRSLAFDPTENYLVTCGDDTMVYVYQWYTSVGNYKFRLVHKNTKLVNSVPLLCDQRRISWSPDGELVAIPSASKQHTTLISLMSLSQGWNHRVSLVGHGVGCAGAQFNPKVFTSAEPATGETIYFILASIDTNRNLAIWNTTKEKPISTLSEVFKSAAVDLAWHPDGQLLAVVSPEGKLGVAYFEPKELGVEVGPEVLKQLKSLHDEHVKPMDFKYSDAPPQRGKKAQAIEMVDQSQAIDVLKEKPESGSTEVVKDEKSSTPAAPTEEDKSPVFGEIVPEIPEVDTQIKSETPSTPPTTAAQPKRGKKRVTPVTASATNQKVTTKDGKKRVKPTLISNGTSSASASVPAISSSIEQDSGIPKSLMELNKTSYGVSEAYAKQIKRSKQEEGTSKKLKRDLEPVKFIGSVMVNPTIAFSKVRLATPKVRLHIQVGTPNGTLEIRNGSGNETMPTRISFLKKERQVWCDFIPRYVQLVTTSDEFLAVATSDGQIIIYAQDSGRRILPPMMLGAPLVFFESQGPYLMAVTSVGELMVWDVTQKKIHLSTTLAPVLELSAKFQEDGLSKSDNITMCSVSEKGTPVVTLSNGAGYLYNTGMAVWQTVSESWWLFGSHYWDSNEDGDASAKKDGDKEGSILDLLEHRTNDEVIRKTRTGRGKYFNKINKNMMMKEGYEDLENSISISHLENRMLVSQLLGEQKEFYKHFQTYCSRICELGLKTKLFEVCQRLLDPSTPQFTDKSNHDLLREVVESCSKHRDVQRILIHFAKKLELV
;
A
#
# COMPACT_ATOMS: atom_id res chain seq x y z
N MET A 1 25.91 -9.78 -8.11
CA MET A 1 25.72 -9.89 -6.66
C MET A 1 26.02 -11.33 -6.29
N LYS A 2 27.06 -11.55 -5.49
CA LYS A 2 27.45 -12.86 -4.95
C LYS A 2 27.24 -12.79 -3.44
N PHE A 3 26.50 -13.72 -2.86
CA PHE A 3 26.27 -13.78 -1.42
C PHE A 3 26.93 -15.03 -0.83
N VAL A 4 27.68 -14.86 0.26
CA VAL A 4 28.39 -15.93 0.98
C VAL A 4 28.07 -15.81 2.47
N ALA A 5 27.79 -16.93 3.14
CA ALA A 5 27.46 -16.97 4.57
C ALA A 5 28.52 -17.74 5.37
N HIS A 6 29.50 -17.00 5.88
CA HIS A 6 30.62 -17.51 6.66
C HIS A 6 30.14 -17.91 8.08
N ASP A 7 30.75 -18.95 8.65
CA ASP A 7 30.59 -19.29 10.06
C ASP A 7 31.39 -18.28 10.92
N ALA A 8 30.77 -17.83 12.01
CA ALA A 8 31.26 -16.82 12.94
C ALA A 8 30.99 -17.26 14.40
N THR A 9 31.26 -16.40 15.38
CA THR A 9 30.87 -16.67 16.79
C THR A 9 29.34 -16.77 16.95
N PRO A 10 28.84 -17.55 17.93
CA PRO A 10 27.39 -17.67 18.17
C PRO A 10 26.76 -16.37 18.66
N GLU A 11 25.43 -16.28 18.53
CA GLU A 11 24.60 -15.19 19.09
C GLU A 11 24.90 -13.75 18.61
N LEU A 12 25.47 -13.58 17.40
CA LEU A 12 25.68 -12.25 16.80
C LEU A 12 24.42 -11.36 16.84
N ARG A 13 24.56 -10.16 17.41
CA ARG A 13 23.48 -9.17 17.61
C ARG A 13 23.66 -7.88 16.80
N CYS A 14 24.88 -7.54 16.42
CA CYS A 14 25.19 -6.30 15.71
C CYS A 14 26.44 -6.41 14.80
N VAL A 15 26.53 -5.53 13.80
CA VAL A 15 27.67 -5.41 12.88
C VAL A 15 27.93 -3.94 12.56
N ASP A 16 29.20 -3.60 12.35
CA ASP A 16 29.62 -2.34 11.72
C ASP A 16 30.90 -2.53 10.88
N VAL A 17 31.15 -1.64 9.93
CA VAL A 17 32.20 -1.81 8.92
C VAL A 17 32.92 -0.50 8.60
N ASN A 18 34.25 -0.50 8.71
CA ASN A 18 35.10 0.56 8.17
C ASN A 18 35.94 0.03 6.98
N ARG A 19 36.96 0.77 6.53
CA ARG A 19 37.76 0.37 5.36
C ARG A 19 38.63 -0.87 5.60
N ASP A 20 39.12 -1.05 6.82
CA ASP A 20 40.16 -2.01 7.15
C ASP A 20 39.57 -3.24 7.86
N TYR A 21 38.45 -3.04 8.59
CA TYR A 21 37.81 -4.05 9.43
C TYR A 21 36.27 -4.08 9.33
N VAL A 22 35.73 -5.30 9.41
CA VAL A 22 34.34 -5.62 9.78
C VAL A 22 34.33 -6.06 11.24
N ILE A 23 33.45 -5.51 12.06
CA ILE A 23 33.32 -5.89 13.48
C ILE A 23 31.93 -6.46 13.72
N THR A 24 31.83 -7.58 14.44
CA THR A 24 30.54 -8.13 14.89
C THR A 24 30.51 -8.31 16.41
N GLY A 25 29.42 -7.86 17.04
CA GLY A 25 29.17 -8.05 18.47
C GLY A 25 28.17 -9.18 18.74
N GLY A 26 28.47 -10.00 19.74
CA GLY A 26 27.67 -11.15 20.17
C GLY A 26 28.10 -11.60 21.57
N ASP A 27 28.51 -12.87 21.69
CA ASP A 27 29.13 -13.43 22.92
C ASP A 27 30.48 -12.77 23.29
N GLY A 28 31.06 -12.00 22.37
CA GLY A 28 32.22 -11.12 22.56
C GLY A 28 32.28 -10.08 21.45
N LEU A 29 33.48 -9.58 21.16
CA LEU A 29 33.74 -8.69 20.02
C LEU A 29 34.68 -9.38 19.01
N ASP A 30 34.19 -9.70 17.82
CA ASP A 30 35.01 -10.23 16.73
C ASP A 30 35.46 -9.09 15.80
N VAL A 31 36.76 -9.04 15.48
CA VAL A 31 37.32 -8.16 14.45
C VAL A 31 37.82 -9.00 13.26
N TYR A 32 37.25 -8.76 12.08
CA TYR A 32 37.61 -9.41 10.81
C TYR A 32 38.27 -8.38 9.87
N PRO A 33 39.52 -8.59 9.40
CA PRO A 33 40.11 -7.72 8.38
C PRO A 33 39.31 -7.78 7.08
N THR A 34 38.93 -6.64 6.49
CA THR A 34 38.14 -6.57 5.25
C THR A 34 38.78 -7.37 4.11
N SER A 35 40.12 -7.42 4.06
CA SER A 35 40.89 -8.21 3.09
C SER A 35 40.75 -9.74 3.23
N SER A 36 40.31 -10.23 4.40
CA SER A 36 40.02 -11.67 4.62
C SER A 36 38.64 -12.07 4.08
N LEU A 37 37.72 -11.11 3.99
CA LEU A 37 36.37 -11.27 3.46
C LEU A 37 36.44 -11.23 1.92
N SER A 38 36.65 -12.42 1.34
CA SER A 38 36.56 -12.65 -0.10
C SER A 38 35.48 -13.70 -0.41
N PRO A 39 34.85 -13.66 -1.59
CA PRO A 39 33.85 -14.66 -1.99
C PRO A 39 34.44 -16.06 -2.26
N GLU A 40 35.77 -16.22 -2.17
CA GLU A 40 36.47 -17.50 -2.36
C GLU A 40 36.79 -18.20 -1.03
N HIS A 41 36.83 -17.45 0.09
CA HIS A 41 37.20 -17.96 1.41
C HIS A 41 35.97 -18.28 2.27
N VAL A 42 35.58 -19.55 2.35
CA VAL A 42 34.36 -19.97 3.08
C VAL A 42 34.48 -19.78 4.60
N THR A 43 35.66 -20.03 5.18
CA THR A 43 35.92 -19.92 6.62
C THR A 43 36.79 -18.71 6.94
N LEU A 44 36.36 -17.90 7.91
CA LEU A 44 37.10 -16.75 8.43
C LEU A 44 37.70 -17.08 9.81
N THR A 45 38.77 -16.37 10.17
CA THR A 45 39.35 -16.42 11.53
C THR A 45 39.34 -14.99 12.11
N PRO A 46 38.41 -14.64 13.01
CA PRO A 46 38.41 -13.34 13.65
C PRO A 46 39.60 -13.19 14.61
N HIS A 47 39.98 -11.95 14.87
CA HIS A 47 40.58 -11.60 16.15
C HIS A 47 39.44 -11.46 17.16
N HIS A 48 39.22 -12.50 17.97
CA HIS A 48 38.19 -12.51 19.01
C HIS A 48 38.71 -11.82 20.27
N ILE A 49 37.86 -10.98 20.87
CA ILE A 49 38.14 -10.26 22.12
C ILE A 49 37.09 -10.69 23.14
N ASP A 50 37.53 -11.46 24.13
CA ASP A 50 36.70 -11.98 25.22
C ASP A 50 36.00 -10.82 25.95
N HIS A 51 34.68 -10.89 26.13
CA HIS A 51 33.89 -9.92 26.91
C HIS A 51 32.99 -10.65 27.91
N PRO A 52 32.84 -10.19 29.18
CA PRO A 52 32.09 -10.91 30.20
C PRO A 52 30.56 -10.79 30.08
N ALA A 53 30.06 -10.10 29.05
CA ALA A 53 28.64 -9.86 28.80
C ALA A 53 28.38 -9.78 27.28
N ILE A 54 27.13 -10.01 26.86
CA ILE A 54 26.76 -9.94 25.44
C ILE A 54 26.88 -8.50 24.93
N VAL A 55 27.60 -8.31 23.82
CA VAL A 55 27.73 -7.03 23.11
C VAL A 55 26.47 -6.82 22.27
N TYR A 56 25.62 -5.87 22.68
CA TYR A 56 24.31 -5.66 22.06
C TYR A 56 24.35 -4.71 20.86
N THR A 57 25.24 -3.72 20.89
CA THR A 57 25.38 -2.72 19.81
C THR A 57 26.83 -2.22 19.69
N VAL A 58 27.25 -1.91 18.47
CA VAL A 58 28.61 -1.51 18.10
C VAL A 58 28.57 -0.34 17.11
N ALA A 59 29.54 0.58 17.22
CA ALA A 59 29.73 1.70 16.30
C ALA A 59 31.23 2.08 16.19
N ILE A 60 31.79 1.98 14.98
CA ILE A 60 33.17 2.33 14.65
C ILE A 60 33.28 3.84 14.47
N LYS A 61 34.36 4.44 15.00
CA LYS A 61 34.62 5.87 14.89
C LYS A 61 35.03 6.23 13.45
N PRO A 62 34.39 7.20 12.77
CA PRO A 62 34.66 7.47 11.35
C PRO A 62 36.09 7.91 10.99
N THR A 63 36.90 8.33 11.98
CA THR A 63 38.21 8.96 11.76
C THR A 63 39.44 8.10 12.07
N ASN A 64 39.30 6.95 12.74
CA ASN A 64 40.38 6.00 13.02
C ASN A 64 39.82 4.62 13.40
N ASN A 65 40.67 3.62 13.58
CA ASN A 65 40.25 2.24 13.90
C ASN A 65 39.87 2.05 15.38
N SER A 66 39.26 3.04 16.03
CA SER A 66 38.62 2.87 17.35
C SER A 66 37.15 2.49 17.21
N VAL A 67 36.64 1.73 18.17
CA VAL A 67 35.24 1.30 18.24
C VAL A 67 34.66 1.59 19.63
N VAL A 68 33.39 1.96 19.67
CA VAL A 68 32.60 2.01 20.91
C VAL A 68 31.49 0.98 20.82
N PHE A 69 31.26 0.25 21.91
CA PHE A 69 30.23 -0.78 22.00
C PHE A 69 29.49 -0.73 23.34
N GLY A 70 28.24 -1.18 23.33
CA GLY A 70 27.37 -1.27 24.51
C GLY A 70 27.15 -2.72 24.92
N ASP A 71 27.42 -3.03 26.19
CA ASP A 71 27.11 -4.33 26.78
C ASP A 71 25.65 -4.42 27.25
N ASN A 72 25.17 -5.64 27.48
CA ASN A 72 23.83 -5.92 28.00
C ASN A 72 23.63 -5.42 29.45
N ASP A 73 24.70 -5.14 30.20
CA ASP A 73 24.67 -4.66 31.59
C ASP A 73 24.55 -3.12 31.69
N GLY A 74 24.49 -2.43 30.55
CA GLY A 74 24.32 -0.98 30.46
C GLY A 74 25.63 -0.20 30.60
N HIS A 75 26.77 -0.74 30.15
CA HIS A 75 28.04 -0.01 30.08
C HIS A 75 28.51 0.25 28.65
N LEU A 76 29.10 1.43 28.46
CA LEU A 76 29.82 1.79 27.25
C LEU A 76 31.30 1.43 27.39
N TRP A 77 31.82 0.74 26.39
CA TRP A 77 33.23 0.40 26.27
C TRP A 77 33.82 1.06 25.03
N PHE A 78 35.09 1.43 25.11
CA PHE A 78 35.90 1.96 24.02
C PHE A 78 37.09 1.02 23.82
N TYR A 79 37.37 0.65 22.58
CA TYR A 79 38.51 -0.17 22.20
C TYR A 79 39.21 0.46 20.98
N ASP A 80 40.53 0.33 20.89
CA ASP A 80 41.34 0.92 19.83
C ASP A 80 42.08 -0.20 19.08
N MET A 81 41.70 -0.47 17.83
CA MET A 81 42.22 -1.63 17.08
C MET A 81 43.63 -1.40 16.50
N ASP A 82 44.08 -0.14 16.44
CA ASP A 82 45.44 0.21 16.03
C ASP A 82 46.48 -0.05 17.15
N ASP A 83 46.04 -0.24 18.41
CA ASP A 83 46.88 -0.50 19.58
C ASP A 83 46.70 -1.94 20.09
N ALA A 84 47.56 -2.85 19.62
CA ALA A 84 47.45 -4.28 19.90
C ALA A 84 47.65 -4.68 21.37
N ASP A 85 48.20 -3.80 22.22
CA ASP A 85 48.35 -4.01 23.67
C ASP A 85 47.20 -3.36 24.48
N SER A 86 46.30 -2.59 23.85
CA SER A 86 45.14 -1.99 24.52
C SER A 86 44.06 -3.02 24.84
N ALA A 87 43.66 -3.11 26.10
CA ALA A 87 42.41 -3.78 26.48
C ALA A 87 41.21 -2.82 26.32
N PRO A 88 39.99 -3.31 26.02
CA PRO A 88 38.78 -2.49 26.03
C PRO A 88 38.62 -1.73 27.35
N ARG A 89 38.51 -0.41 27.28
CA ARG A 89 38.38 0.49 28.45
C ARG A 89 36.93 0.93 28.63
N LYS A 90 36.47 0.96 29.88
CA LYS A 90 35.13 1.41 30.25
C LYS A 90 35.04 2.94 30.20
N LEU A 91 33.99 3.47 29.58
CA LEU A 91 33.66 4.90 29.65
C LEU A 91 32.81 5.20 30.90
N TYR A 92 33.06 6.35 31.51
CA TYR A 92 32.43 6.79 32.76
C TYR A 92 31.69 8.13 32.57
N PRO A 93 30.77 8.51 33.48
CA PRO A 93 30.07 7.67 34.43
C PRO A 93 28.72 7.28 33.81
N MET A 94 28.50 5.99 33.58
CA MET A 94 27.14 5.48 33.69
C MET A 94 26.77 5.59 35.18
N VAL A 95 25.83 6.49 35.49
CA VAL A 95 25.51 6.90 36.86
C VAL A 95 25.28 5.66 37.74
N GLU A 96 25.87 5.61 38.93
CA GLU A 96 25.72 4.50 39.89
C GLU A 96 24.34 4.52 40.58
N ARG A 97 23.28 4.47 39.77
CA ARG A 97 21.90 4.26 40.18
C ARG A 97 21.65 2.78 40.42
N SER A 98 20.65 2.48 41.24
CA SER A 98 20.21 1.11 41.56
C SER A 98 19.59 0.33 40.39
N SER A 99 19.50 0.95 39.21
CA SER A 99 19.10 0.32 37.95
C SER A 99 19.98 0.88 36.84
N ARG A 100 20.66 0.00 36.09
CA ARG A 100 21.40 0.35 34.88
C ARG A 100 20.52 0.04 33.67
N PRO A 101 20.22 1.01 32.79
CA PRO A 101 19.41 0.78 31.61
C PRO A 101 20.26 0.18 30.48
N GLN A 102 19.73 -0.78 29.72
CA GLN A 102 20.43 -1.38 28.59
C GLN A 102 20.65 -0.34 27.48
N ILE A 103 21.82 -0.39 26.83
CA ILE A 103 22.16 0.45 25.68
C ILE A 103 21.58 -0.18 24.41
N VAL A 104 20.77 0.59 23.66
CA VAL A 104 19.95 0.09 22.56
C VAL A 104 20.54 0.41 21.19
N SER A 105 21.11 1.60 21.02
CA SER A 105 21.74 2.05 19.77
C SER A 105 22.82 3.09 20.05
N ILE A 106 23.87 3.10 19.23
CA ILE A 106 24.97 4.07 19.25
C ILE A 106 25.18 4.60 17.82
N ALA A 107 25.46 5.90 17.68
CA ALA A 107 25.83 6.53 16.42
C ALA A 107 26.88 7.64 16.64
N TRP A 108 27.92 7.67 15.80
CA TRP A 108 28.94 8.73 15.77
C TRP A 108 28.52 9.92 14.91
N ASP A 109 29.04 11.10 15.22
CA ASP A 109 29.07 12.21 14.27
C ASP A 109 30.10 11.94 13.15
N PRO A 110 29.94 12.55 11.96
CA PRO A 110 30.89 12.36 10.84
C PRO A 110 32.36 12.71 11.14
N CYS A 111 32.64 13.62 12.07
CA CYS A 111 34.00 13.95 12.52
C CYS A 111 34.55 12.98 13.60
N GLY A 112 33.70 12.18 14.25
CA GLY A 112 34.10 11.33 15.38
C GLY A 112 34.52 12.11 16.63
N HIS A 113 33.95 13.30 16.87
CA HIS A 113 34.15 14.09 18.08
C HIS A 113 33.15 13.71 19.19
N ILE A 114 31.91 13.39 18.83
CA ILE A 114 30.82 13.05 19.75
C ILE A 114 30.07 11.80 19.27
N PHE A 115 29.46 11.07 20.20
CA PHE A 115 28.50 10.04 19.84
C PHE A 115 27.20 10.20 20.61
N ALA A 116 26.10 9.84 19.96
CA ALA A 116 24.79 9.73 20.57
C ALA A 116 24.54 8.26 20.90
N PHE A 117 23.96 7.99 22.07
CA PHE A 117 23.51 6.64 22.44
C PHE A 117 22.13 6.68 23.10
N SER A 118 21.33 5.64 22.90
CA SER A 118 19.99 5.51 23.49
C SER A 118 19.90 4.36 24.48
N THR A 119 19.02 4.49 25.46
CA THR A 119 18.85 3.55 26.57
C THR A 119 17.39 3.09 26.73
N ASP A 120 17.19 1.92 27.33
CA ASP A 120 15.86 1.31 27.53
C ASP A 120 14.92 2.11 28.46
N ASP A 121 15.48 3.03 29.27
CA ASP A 121 14.75 4.02 30.06
C ASP A 121 14.19 5.20 29.23
N ALA A 122 14.22 5.06 27.90
CA ALA A 122 13.73 6.00 26.89
C ALA A 122 14.52 7.31 26.76
N LYS A 123 15.76 7.35 27.28
CA LYS A 123 16.67 8.49 27.10
C LYS A 123 17.53 8.33 25.85
N VAL A 124 18.01 9.47 25.38
CA VAL A 124 19.09 9.66 24.42
C VAL A 124 20.11 10.58 25.06
N TRP A 125 21.37 10.17 24.99
CA TRP A 125 22.52 10.83 25.60
C TRP A 125 23.52 11.22 24.51
N ILE A 126 24.23 12.32 24.72
CA ILE A 126 25.41 12.72 23.95
C ILE A 126 26.65 12.56 24.82
N TYR A 127 27.70 11.97 24.27
CA TYR A 127 29.00 11.81 24.92
C TYR A 127 30.10 12.50 24.10
N ASP A 128 30.87 13.37 24.75
CA ASP A 128 32.05 14.03 24.18
C ASP A 128 33.31 13.25 24.58
N LEU A 129 33.92 12.56 23.61
CA LEU A 129 35.09 11.72 23.89
C LEU A 129 36.33 12.54 24.27
N MET A 130 36.46 13.76 23.74
CA MET A 130 37.64 14.61 23.96
C MET A 130 37.58 15.35 25.29
N ARG A 131 36.39 15.83 25.68
CA ARG A 131 36.19 16.52 26.96
C ARG A 131 35.89 15.57 28.12
N GLN A 132 35.42 14.37 27.83
CA GLN A 132 34.75 13.49 28.80
C GLN A 132 33.61 14.26 29.49
N THR A 133 32.58 14.59 28.69
CA THR A 133 31.32 15.13 29.20
C THR A 133 30.13 14.37 28.64
N ILE A 134 29.10 14.20 29.47
CA ILE A 134 27.85 13.49 29.13
C ILE A 134 26.65 14.42 29.30
N GLN A 135 25.71 14.37 28.37
CA GLN A 135 24.52 15.22 28.37
C GLN A 135 23.25 14.46 27.96
N GLU A 136 22.16 14.64 28.71
CA GLU A 136 20.85 14.12 28.36
C GLU A 136 20.19 15.01 27.29
N LEU A 137 19.84 14.44 26.13
CA LEU A 137 19.22 15.16 25.00
C LEU A 137 17.68 15.24 25.10
N THR A 138 17.08 14.41 25.96
CA THR A 138 15.62 14.11 25.94
C THR A 138 14.92 14.42 27.25
N THR A 139 14.60 15.69 27.48
CA THR A 139 13.65 16.13 28.53
C THR A 139 12.18 15.91 28.13
N LEU A 140 11.86 14.70 27.65
CA LEU A 140 10.51 14.25 27.25
C LEU A 140 9.43 14.72 28.25
N ASP A 141 8.38 15.39 27.75
CA ASP A 141 7.34 16.06 28.55
C ASP A 141 6.55 15.07 29.44
N ARG A 142 7.11 14.83 30.64
CA ARG A 142 6.61 13.93 31.70
C ARG A 142 5.17 14.18 32.14
N THR A 143 4.50 15.22 31.62
CA THR A 143 3.15 15.61 32.03
C THR A 143 2.02 14.97 31.24
N LYS A 144 2.26 14.31 30.08
CA LYS A 144 1.16 13.85 29.19
C LYS A 144 1.34 12.51 28.46
N GLU A 145 2.53 12.10 28.06
CA GLU A 145 2.74 10.91 27.23
C GLU A 145 3.61 9.86 27.96
N LYS A 146 3.42 8.57 27.65
CA LYS A 146 4.27 7.50 28.21
C LYS A 146 5.62 7.54 27.48
N PRO A 147 6.78 7.56 28.17
CA PRO A 147 8.09 7.55 27.53
C PRO A 147 8.29 6.28 26.69
N SER A 148 9.05 6.37 25.60
CA SER A 148 9.27 5.27 24.65
C SER A 148 10.74 5.13 24.21
N ILE A 149 11.18 3.89 24.10
CA ILE A 149 12.56 3.54 23.77
C ILE A 149 12.89 4.04 22.35
N GLN A 150 13.96 4.81 22.23
CA GLN A 150 14.51 5.22 20.93
C GLN A 150 15.39 4.08 20.40
N ARG A 151 14.87 3.32 19.43
CA ARG A 151 15.45 2.07 18.93
C ARG A 151 16.60 2.28 17.94
N SER A 152 16.71 3.45 17.32
CA SER A 152 17.86 3.78 16.47
C SER A 152 18.10 5.29 16.39
N LEU A 153 19.38 5.63 16.23
CA LEU A 153 19.93 6.97 16.09
C LEU A 153 20.76 7.03 14.79
N ALA A 154 20.75 8.16 14.09
CA ALA A 154 21.70 8.40 13.00
C ALA A 154 22.00 9.90 12.83
N PHE A 155 23.28 10.25 12.83
CA PHE A 155 23.76 11.56 12.42
C PHE A 155 23.77 11.71 10.89
N ASP A 156 23.49 12.92 10.44
CA ASP A 156 23.53 13.34 9.05
C ASP A 156 24.97 13.45 8.53
N PRO A 157 25.30 12.87 7.36
CA PRO A 157 26.57 13.08 6.66
C PRO A 157 26.94 14.55 6.34
N THR A 158 26.05 15.53 6.54
CA THR A 158 26.37 16.98 6.43
C THR A 158 26.67 17.67 7.77
N GLU A 159 26.65 16.95 8.90
CA GLU A 159 26.91 17.47 10.26
C GLU A 159 25.84 18.45 10.80
N ASN A 160 24.72 18.63 10.10
CA ASN A 160 23.66 19.56 10.50
C ASN A 160 22.54 18.94 11.35
N TYR A 161 22.28 17.62 11.21
CA TYR A 161 21.13 16.96 11.82
C TYR A 161 21.45 15.62 12.53
N LEU A 162 20.59 15.26 13.49
CA LEU A 162 20.53 13.98 14.19
C LEU A 162 19.07 13.52 14.22
N VAL A 163 18.79 12.32 13.73
CA VAL A 163 17.44 11.71 13.75
C VAL A 163 17.38 10.59 14.79
N THR A 164 16.27 10.53 15.53
CA THR A 164 15.93 9.42 16.43
C THR A 164 14.59 8.81 16.04
N CYS A 165 14.45 7.50 16.17
CA CYS A 165 13.20 6.78 15.92
C CYS A 165 12.94 5.75 17.03
N GLY A 166 11.70 5.70 17.53
CA GLY A 166 11.35 4.87 18.70
C GLY A 166 10.04 4.09 18.58
N ASP A 167 9.59 3.58 19.73
CA ASP A 167 8.36 2.79 19.86
C ASP A 167 7.08 3.65 20.00
N ASP A 168 7.21 4.95 20.25
CA ASP A 168 6.10 5.92 20.23
C ASP A 168 5.55 6.22 18.83
N THR A 169 6.11 5.60 17.78
CA THR A 169 5.84 5.85 16.35
C THR A 169 6.26 7.23 15.85
N MET A 170 7.07 7.94 16.64
CA MET A 170 7.50 9.29 16.34
C MET A 170 8.94 9.28 15.80
N VAL A 171 9.22 10.26 14.95
CA VAL A 171 10.57 10.53 14.45
C VAL A 171 10.92 11.94 14.88
N TYR A 172 11.94 12.06 15.72
CA TYR A 172 12.44 13.33 16.22
C TYR A 172 13.65 13.73 15.38
N VAL A 173 13.66 14.98 14.91
CA VAL A 173 14.77 15.54 14.16
C VAL A 173 15.35 16.70 14.95
N TYR A 174 16.57 16.50 15.42
CA TYR A 174 17.37 17.49 16.12
C TYR A 174 18.30 18.17 15.12
N GLN A 175 18.26 19.50 15.07
CA GLN A 175 19.34 20.27 14.45
C GLN A 175 20.46 20.42 15.48
N TRP A 176 21.69 20.26 15.04
CA TRP A 176 22.86 20.45 15.89
C TRP A 176 23.93 21.27 15.17
N TYR A 177 24.91 21.76 15.93
CA TYR A 177 26.04 22.51 15.39
C TYR A 177 27.20 22.48 16.38
N THR A 178 28.42 22.32 15.86
CA THR A 178 29.70 22.41 16.57
C THR A 178 30.38 23.75 16.30
N SER A 179 30.30 24.65 17.28
CA SER A 179 31.30 25.71 17.41
C SER A 179 32.59 25.13 18.02
N VAL A 180 33.71 25.86 17.97
CA VAL A 180 35.05 25.37 18.39
C VAL A 180 35.02 24.75 19.80
N GLY A 181 34.99 23.40 19.85
CA GLY A 181 34.89 22.61 21.07
C GLY A 181 33.52 22.58 21.77
N ASN A 182 32.50 23.30 21.29
CA ASN A 182 31.20 23.45 21.95
C ASN A 182 30.04 23.09 21.01
N TYR A 183 29.30 22.02 21.32
CA TYR A 183 28.10 21.62 20.61
C TYR A 183 26.81 22.24 21.20
N LYS A 184 25.78 22.33 20.35
CA LYS A 184 24.41 22.73 20.70
C LYS A 184 23.42 21.84 19.95
N PHE A 185 22.36 21.39 20.62
CA PHE A 185 21.24 20.65 20.00
C PHE A 185 19.92 21.42 20.16
N ARG A 186 19.04 21.29 19.18
CA ARG A 186 17.69 21.87 19.18
C ARG A 186 16.71 20.92 18.49
N LEU A 187 15.59 20.60 19.13
CA LEU A 187 14.49 19.90 18.45
C LEU A 187 13.88 20.80 17.37
N VAL A 188 13.86 20.32 16.12
CA VAL A 188 13.36 21.07 14.96
C VAL A 188 12.08 20.46 14.38
N HIS A 189 11.95 19.13 14.36
CA HIS A 189 10.75 18.46 13.85
C HIS A 189 10.37 17.23 14.69
N LYS A 190 9.07 16.98 14.82
CA LYS A 190 8.49 15.79 15.49
C LYS A 190 7.43 15.19 14.56
N ASN A 191 7.80 14.22 13.73
CA ASN A 191 6.88 13.60 12.79
C ASN A 191 6.11 12.45 13.45
N THR A 192 4.77 12.52 13.44
CA THR A 192 3.86 11.54 14.07
C THR A 192 3.03 10.74 13.07
N LYS A 193 3.31 10.87 11.75
CA LYS A 193 2.50 10.29 10.67
C LYS A 193 3.16 9.12 9.94
N LEU A 194 4.45 8.88 10.17
CA LEU A 194 5.29 8.00 9.34
C LEU A 194 5.32 6.54 9.80
N VAL A 195 4.93 6.24 11.04
CA VAL A 195 4.89 4.90 11.62
C VAL A 195 3.50 4.69 12.23
N ASN A 196 2.93 3.47 12.09
CA ASN A 196 1.62 3.14 12.67
C ASN A 196 1.77 2.56 14.07
N SER A 197 0.78 2.79 14.95
CA SER A 197 0.73 2.36 16.36
C SER A 197 0.53 0.86 16.60
N VAL A 198 0.96 0.03 15.65
CA VAL A 198 1.05 -1.42 15.79
C VAL A 198 2.33 -1.74 16.58
N PRO A 199 2.28 -2.51 17.68
CA PRO A 199 3.48 -3.02 18.33
C PRO A 199 4.28 -3.84 17.32
N LEU A 200 5.49 -3.38 16.97
CA LEU A 200 6.26 -3.96 15.87
C LEU A 200 6.98 -5.24 16.31
N LEU A 201 6.99 -6.23 15.40
CA LEU A 201 7.52 -7.58 15.62
C LEU A 201 9.07 -7.65 15.60
N CYS A 202 9.75 -6.53 15.82
CA CYS A 202 11.21 -6.44 15.85
C CYS A 202 11.67 -5.30 16.76
N ASP A 203 12.59 -5.63 17.68
CA ASP A 203 13.17 -4.73 18.67
C ASP A 203 14.29 -3.82 18.15
N GLN A 204 14.79 -4.09 16.94
CA GLN A 204 15.80 -3.28 16.25
C GLN A 204 15.20 -2.68 14.97
N ARG A 205 15.61 -1.44 14.65
CA ARG A 205 15.20 -0.70 13.43
C ARG A 205 16.31 0.25 12.98
N ARG A 206 17.41 -0.27 12.42
CA ARG A 206 18.49 0.60 11.88
C ARG A 206 17.90 1.60 10.88
N ILE A 207 18.03 2.90 11.18
CA ILE A 207 17.76 4.01 10.26
C ILE A 207 19.05 4.47 9.59
N SER A 208 18.95 5.15 8.44
CA SER A 208 20.13 5.58 7.68
C SER A 208 19.84 6.80 6.81
N TRP A 209 20.85 7.66 6.63
CA TRP A 209 20.86 8.79 5.72
C TRP A 209 21.41 8.41 4.35
N SER A 210 20.93 9.05 3.28
CA SER A 210 21.61 9.01 1.99
C SER A 210 22.96 9.74 2.06
N PRO A 211 23.95 9.41 1.21
CA PRO A 211 25.30 9.97 1.31
C PRO A 211 25.40 11.50 1.20
N ASP A 212 24.38 12.13 0.62
CA ASP A 212 24.23 13.58 0.40
C ASP A 212 23.39 14.30 1.48
N GLY A 213 22.80 13.57 2.44
CA GLY A 213 21.97 14.11 3.52
C GLY A 213 20.49 14.37 3.15
N GLU A 214 20.10 14.36 1.87
CA GLU A 214 18.73 14.73 1.46
C GLU A 214 17.65 13.73 1.90
N LEU A 215 17.96 12.44 2.08
CA LEU A 215 16.99 11.40 2.42
C LEU A 215 17.32 10.66 3.72
N VAL A 216 16.29 10.35 4.51
CA VAL A 216 16.37 9.43 5.66
C VAL A 216 15.48 8.21 5.40
N ALA A 217 16.06 7.01 5.44
CA ALA A 217 15.33 5.74 5.37
C ALA A 217 14.88 5.29 6.76
N ILE A 218 13.55 5.17 6.93
CA ILE A 218 12.91 4.82 8.20
C ILE A 218 12.10 3.53 8.02
N PRO A 219 12.50 2.41 8.64
CA PRO A 219 11.68 1.19 8.71
C PRO A 219 10.34 1.47 9.40
N SER A 220 9.24 1.17 8.69
CA SER A 220 7.87 1.45 9.11
C SER A 220 6.94 0.28 8.77
N ALA A 221 5.70 0.32 9.26
CA ALA A 221 4.64 -0.61 8.90
C ALA A 221 3.38 0.10 8.43
N SER A 222 2.74 -0.48 7.41
CA SER A 222 1.43 -0.08 6.94
C SER A 222 0.31 -0.61 7.86
N LYS A 223 -0.91 -0.10 7.66
CA LYS A 223 -2.12 -0.62 8.34
C LYS A 223 -2.55 -2.02 7.88
N GLN A 224 -1.83 -2.64 6.94
CA GLN A 224 -2.10 -3.98 6.40
C GLN A 224 -1.03 -5.02 6.81
N HIS A 225 -0.26 -4.74 7.87
CA HIS A 225 0.87 -5.55 8.38
C HIS A 225 2.08 -5.70 7.44
N THR A 226 1.97 -5.32 6.16
CA THR A 226 3.13 -5.16 5.27
C THR A 226 4.03 -4.05 5.76
N THR A 227 5.35 -4.27 5.69
CA THR A 227 6.32 -3.25 6.09
C THR A 227 6.78 -2.43 4.90
N LEU A 228 7.08 -1.16 5.18
CA LEU A 228 7.42 -0.14 4.22
C LEU A 228 8.70 0.55 4.71
N ILE A 229 9.55 0.97 3.80
CA ILE A 229 10.65 1.87 4.16
C ILE A 229 10.25 3.25 3.67
N SER A 230 9.92 4.11 4.63
CA SER A 230 9.52 5.49 4.39
C SER A 230 10.78 6.32 4.18
N LEU A 231 10.92 6.94 3.02
CA LEU A 231 11.96 7.92 2.73
C LEU A 231 11.43 9.32 3.09
N MET A 232 12.00 9.91 4.14
CA MET A 232 11.81 11.32 4.52
C MET A 232 12.80 12.20 3.75
N SER A 233 12.44 13.45 3.44
CA SER A 233 13.28 14.40 2.67
C SER A 233 13.54 15.71 3.43
N LEU A 234 14.77 16.25 3.39
CA LEU A 234 15.05 17.61 3.90
C LEU A 234 14.34 18.65 3.02
N SER A 235 14.57 18.64 1.71
CA SER A 235 14.08 19.67 0.79
C SER A 235 12.56 19.86 0.85
N GLN A 236 11.82 18.80 1.17
CA GLN A 236 10.36 18.80 1.36
C GLN A 236 9.91 19.11 2.81
N GLY A 237 10.83 19.49 3.70
CA GLY A 237 10.57 19.91 5.08
C GLY A 237 10.26 18.75 6.05
N TRP A 238 11.07 17.70 6.03
CA TRP A 238 10.91 16.48 6.85
C TRP A 238 9.58 15.73 6.59
N ASN A 239 9.04 15.91 5.38
CA ASN A 239 7.86 15.20 4.90
C ASN A 239 8.24 13.87 4.22
N HIS A 240 7.21 13.04 4.04
CA HIS A 240 7.30 11.80 3.26
C HIS A 240 7.49 12.10 1.77
N ARG A 241 8.47 11.43 1.14
CA ARG A 241 8.76 11.55 -0.30
C ARG A 241 8.44 10.28 -1.09
N VAL A 242 8.82 9.10 -0.58
CA VAL A 242 8.60 7.79 -1.23
C VAL A 242 8.40 6.71 -0.15
N SER A 243 7.56 5.70 -0.41
CA SER A 243 7.54 4.45 0.36
C SER A 243 8.03 3.30 -0.52
N LEU A 244 9.06 2.60 -0.08
CA LEU A 244 9.54 1.37 -0.72
C LEU A 244 8.70 0.19 -0.21
N VAL A 245 8.09 -0.57 -1.13
CA VAL A 245 7.10 -1.63 -0.83
C VAL A 245 7.65 -2.98 -1.28
N GLY A 246 7.80 -3.95 -0.36
CA GLY A 246 8.23 -5.31 -0.75
C GLY A 246 8.57 -6.30 0.36
N HIS A 247 8.79 -5.85 1.60
CA HIS A 247 8.98 -6.75 2.74
C HIS A 247 7.62 -7.22 3.30
N GLY A 248 7.56 -8.49 3.71
CA GLY A 248 6.29 -9.15 4.04
C GLY A 248 5.85 -8.93 5.48
N VAL A 249 6.80 -8.92 6.41
CA VAL A 249 6.63 -8.71 7.86
C VAL A 249 7.78 -7.77 8.34
N GLY A 250 8.07 -7.69 9.63
CA GLY A 250 8.99 -6.73 10.26
C GLY A 250 10.27 -6.41 9.46
N CYS A 251 10.49 -5.13 9.15
CA CYS A 251 11.77 -4.66 8.60
C CYS A 251 12.69 -4.30 9.78
N ALA A 252 13.80 -5.03 9.95
CA ALA A 252 14.72 -4.86 11.09
C ALA A 252 15.79 -3.78 10.86
N GLY A 253 16.06 -3.44 9.60
CA GLY A 253 17.02 -2.38 9.26
C GLY A 253 16.94 -1.97 7.80
N ALA A 254 17.24 -0.70 7.55
CA ALA A 254 17.40 -0.13 6.22
C ALA A 254 18.63 0.79 6.19
N GLN A 255 19.62 0.48 5.35
CA GLN A 255 20.87 1.22 5.27
C GLN A 255 21.23 1.62 3.84
N PHE A 256 21.55 2.90 3.64
CA PHE A 256 22.03 3.38 2.35
C PHE A 256 23.46 2.93 2.09
N ASN A 257 23.74 2.64 0.83
CA ASN A 257 25.09 2.48 0.33
C ASN A 257 25.80 3.85 0.42
N PRO A 258 27.07 3.91 0.88
CA PRO A 258 27.81 5.16 1.05
C PRO A 258 28.18 5.87 -0.27
N LYS A 259 27.88 5.25 -1.42
CA LYS A 259 28.13 5.80 -2.76
C LYS A 259 26.86 6.32 -3.44
N VAL A 260 27.08 7.26 -4.35
CA VAL A 260 26.04 7.84 -5.21
C VAL A 260 26.23 7.32 -6.63
N PHE A 261 25.13 6.99 -7.32
CA PHE A 261 25.18 6.29 -8.60
C PHE A 261 24.40 7.03 -9.69
N THR A 262 24.78 6.80 -10.95
CA THR A 262 24.08 7.31 -12.14
C THR A 262 23.85 6.19 -13.17
N SER A 263 23.00 6.46 -14.17
CA SER A 263 22.75 5.54 -15.27
C SER A 263 23.99 5.39 -16.17
N ALA A 264 24.22 4.19 -16.70
CA ALA A 264 25.32 3.93 -17.63
C ALA A 264 25.02 4.34 -19.08
N GLU A 265 23.77 4.69 -19.40
CA GLU A 265 23.32 5.00 -20.76
C GLU A 265 23.12 6.52 -20.96
N PRO A 266 23.93 7.20 -21.79
CA PRO A 266 23.86 8.66 -22.00
C PRO A 266 22.68 9.10 -22.90
N ALA A 267 21.75 8.21 -23.21
CA ALA A 267 20.55 8.51 -24.02
C ALA A 267 19.38 9.05 -23.17
N THR A 268 19.38 8.77 -21.86
CA THR A 268 18.47 9.36 -20.88
C THR A 268 19.25 10.34 -20.02
N GLY A 269 18.69 11.52 -19.73
CA GLY A 269 19.38 12.57 -18.96
C GLY A 269 19.92 12.07 -17.62
N GLU A 270 21.08 12.59 -17.22
CA GLU A 270 21.86 12.15 -16.05
C GLU A 270 21.02 12.17 -14.77
N THR A 271 20.57 10.97 -14.39
CA THR A 271 19.62 10.76 -13.29
C THR A 271 20.36 10.11 -12.14
N ILE A 272 20.73 10.95 -11.16
CA ILE A 272 21.41 10.54 -9.93
C ILE A 272 20.42 9.74 -9.06
N TYR A 273 20.89 8.63 -8.49
CA TYR A 273 20.14 7.80 -7.56
C TYR A 273 21.01 7.20 -6.46
N PHE A 274 20.35 6.75 -5.40
CA PHE A 274 20.97 6.10 -4.25
C PHE A 274 20.55 4.63 -4.19
N ILE A 275 21.44 3.80 -3.65
CA ILE A 275 21.18 2.39 -3.38
C ILE A 275 20.91 2.23 -1.88
N LEU A 276 19.91 1.43 -1.54
CA LEU A 276 19.54 1.09 -0.17
C LEU A 276 19.48 -0.43 -0.04
N ALA A 277 19.99 -0.98 1.06
CA ALA A 277 19.77 -2.38 1.46
C ALA A 277 18.81 -2.44 2.66
N SER A 278 18.01 -3.50 2.75
CA SER A 278 17.14 -3.70 3.91
C SER A 278 16.77 -5.16 4.15
N ILE A 279 16.47 -5.50 5.41
CA ILE A 279 16.23 -6.88 5.87
C ILE A 279 14.85 -7.07 6.52
N ASP A 280 14.24 -8.21 6.22
CA ASP A 280 12.92 -8.68 6.72
C ASP A 280 13.13 -9.78 7.78
N THR A 281 12.32 -9.80 8.84
CA THR A 281 12.29 -10.90 9.82
C THR A 281 11.92 -12.25 9.19
N ASN A 282 11.30 -12.26 8.00
CA ASN A 282 11.12 -13.47 7.17
C ASN A 282 12.41 -14.02 6.54
N ARG A 283 13.58 -13.39 6.78
CA ARG A 283 14.92 -13.76 6.29
C ARG A 283 15.17 -13.37 4.83
N ASN A 284 14.59 -12.24 4.42
CA ASN A 284 14.79 -11.66 3.09
C ASN A 284 15.75 -10.46 3.16
N LEU A 285 16.62 -10.32 2.15
CA LEU A 285 17.45 -9.14 1.90
C LEU A 285 17.01 -8.50 0.58
N ALA A 286 16.65 -7.23 0.60
CA ALA A 286 16.24 -6.48 -0.59
C ALA A 286 17.18 -5.30 -0.86
N ILE A 287 17.56 -5.13 -2.12
CA ILE A 287 18.39 -4.02 -2.61
C ILE A 287 17.52 -3.13 -3.50
N TRP A 288 17.53 -1.83 -3.24
CA TRP A 288 16.62 -0.84 -3.81
C TRP A 288 17.36 0.26 -4.56
N ASN A 289 16.67 0.91 -5.49
CA ASN A 289 17.09 2.13 -6.16
C ASN A 289 16.05 3.21 -5.86
N THR A 290 16.45 4.40 -5.39
CA THR A 290 15.50 5.47 -5.00
C THR A 290 14.65 6.03 -6.15
N THR A 291 14.95 5.70 -7.42
CA THR A 291 14.12 6.05 -8.59
C THR A 291 13.09 4.97 -8.97
N LYS A 292 13.07 3.81 -8.28
CA LYS A 292 12.22 2.66 -8.62
C LYS A 292 11.33 2.27 -7.45
N GLU A 293 10.04 2.08 -7.71
CA GLU A 293 9.05 1.64 -6.70
C GLU A 293 9.29 0.21 -6.19
N LYS A 294 10.06 -0.58 -6.94
CA LYS A 294 10.36 -2.00 -6.70
C LYS A 294 11.85 -2.20 -6.41
N PRO A 295 12.22 -3.22 -5.61
CA PRO A 295 13.62 -3.55 -5.40
C PRO A 295 14.28 -3.99 -6.72
N ILE A 296 15.58 -3.73 -6.84
CA ILE A 296 16.43 -4.21 -7.95
C ILE A 296 16.62 -5.73 -7.83
N SER A 297 16.85 -6.19 -6.61
CA SER A 297 17.15 -7.57 -6.27
C SER A 297 16.55 -7.92 -4.90
N THR A 298 16.08 -9.15 -4.76
CA THR A 298 15.57 -9.72 -3.51
C THR A 298 16.10 -11.12 -3.34
N LEU A 299 16.90 -11.34 -2.29
CA LEU A 299 17.31 -12.67 -1.85
C LEU A 299 16.38 -13.13 -0.73
N SER A 300 15.77 -14.31 -0.88
CA SER A 300 14.89 -14.93 0.11
C SER A 300 15.60 -16.09 0.81
N GLU A 301 15.30 -16.31 2.09
CA GLU A 301 15.92 -17.36 2.93
C GLU A 301 17.46 -17.27 2.99
N VAL A 302 17.95 -16.04 3.18
CA VAL A 302 19.39 -15.68 3.25
C VAL A 302 20.14 -16.43 4.37
N PHE A 303 19.41 -16.73 5.44
CA PHE A 303 19.85 -17.43 6.65
C PHE A 303 18.73 -18.37 7.13
N LYS A 304 18.99 -19.26 8.10
CA LYS A 304 17.96 -20.08 8.74
C LYS A 304 17.13 -19.26 9.73
N SER A 305 17.79 -18.42 10.52
CA SER A 305 17.19 -17.41 11.42
C SER A 305 17.10 -16.03 10.75
N ALA A 306 16.33 -15.11 11.33
CA ALA A 306 16.26 -13.72 10.83
C ALA A 306 17.65 -13.06 10.79
N ALA A 307 17.89 -12.24 9.77
CA ALA A 307 18.95 -11.23 9.85
C ALA A 307 18.52 -10.18 10.88
N VAL A 308 19.46 -9.69 11.68
CA VAL A 308 19.21 -8.71 12.75
C VAL A 308 19.79 -7.34 12.41
N ASP A 309 20.99 -7.31 11.85
CA ASP A 309 21.72 -6.07 11.57
C ASP A 309 22.48 -6.13 10.23
N LEU A 310 22.79 -4.96 9.64
CA LEU A 310 23.54 -4.84 8.38
C LEU A 310 24.45 -3.60 8.34
N ALA A 311 25.57 -3.72 7.63
CA ALA A 311 26.54 -2.65 7.44
C ALA A 311 27.21 -2.69 6.06
N TRP A 312 27.07 -1.61 5.28
CA TRP A 312 27.80 -1.37 4.03
C TRP A 312 29.24 -0.97 4.30
N HIS A 313 30.17 -1.56 3.54
CA HIS A 313 31.56 -1.13 3.50
C HIS A 313 31.70 0.23 2.76
N PRO A 314 32.64 1.11 3.17
CA PRO A 314 32.81 2.45 2.57
C PRO A 314 33.10 2.54 1.07
N ASP A 315 33.37 1.43 0.37
CA ASP A 315 33.48 1.41 -1.10
C ASP A 315 32.15 1.22 -1.83
N GLY A 316 31.08 0.84 -1.12
CA GLY A 316 29.77 0.54 -1.70
C GLY A 316 29.68 -0.77 -2.52
N GLN A 317 30.70 -1.64 -2.48
CA GLN A 317 30.72 -2.94 -3.19
C GLN A 317 30.53 -4.13 -2.24
N LEU A 318 30.85 -3.99 -0.96
CA LEU A 318 30.63 -5.02 0.07
C LEU A 318 29.52 -4.59 1.04
N LEU A 319 28.61 -5.52 1.35
CA LEU A 319 27.56 -5.38 2.37
C LEU A 319 27.61 -6.57 3.33
N ALA A 320 27.91 -6.31 4.61
CA ALA A 320 27.82 -7.28 5.69
C ALA A 320 26.40 -7.34 6.28
N VAL A 321 25.96 -8.54 6.67
CA VAL A 321 24.66 -8.80 7.32
C VAL A 321 24.86 -9.92 8.34
N VAL A 322 24.34 -9.78 9.56
CA VAL A 322 24.51 -10.79 10.63
C VAL A 322 23.20 -11.46 11.04
N SER A 323 23.30 -12.72 11.47
CA SER A 323 22.19 -13.49 12.02
C SER A 323 22.58 -14.20 13.34
N PRO A 324 21.68 -14.26 14.35
CA PRO A 324 21.97 -14.86 15.66
C PRO A 324 22.34 -16.35 15.66
N GLU A 325 22.17 -17.08 14.55
CA GLU A 325 22.68 -18.46 14.42
C GLU A 325 24.22 -18.55 14.30
N GLY A 326 24.94 -17.43 14.44
CA GLY A 326 26.40 -17.36 14.32
C GLY A 326 26.87 -17.33 12.87
N LYS A 327 26.17 -16.55 12.03
CA LYS A 327 26.48 -16.41 10.61
C LYS A 327 26.73 -14.95 10.22
N LEU A 328 27.89 -14.71 9.60
CA LEU A 328 28.24 -13.47 8.93
C LEU A 328 28.02 -13.65 7.42
N GLY A 329 26.97 -13.02 6.91
CA GLY A 329 26.67 -12.96 5.49
C GLY A 329 27.33 -11.77 4.82
N VAL A 330 27.91 -11.97 3.65
CA VAL A 330 28.53 -10.91 2.85
C VAL A 330 27.98 -10.94 1.43
N ALA A 331 27.41 -9.82 1.00
CA ALA A 331 27.03 -9.57 -0.38
C ALA A 331 28.10 -8.73 -1.08
N TYR A 332 28.68 -9.27 -2.14
CA TYR A 332 29.60 -8.59 -3.04
C TYR A 332 28.85 -8.18 -4.32
N PHE A 333 28.98 -6.91 -4.71
CA PHE A 333 28.46 -6.36 -5.96
C PHE A 333 29.61 -6.13 -6.93
N GLU A 334 29.45 -6.51 -8.20
CA GLU A 334 30.53 -6.36 -9.17
C GLU A 334 30.63 -4.89 -9.63
N PRO A 335 31.83 -4.39 -10.01
CA PRO A 335 31.99 -3.01 -10.45
C PRO A 335 31.03 -2.67 -11.60
N LYS A 336 30.28 -1.58 -11.42
CA LYS A 336 29.16 -1.10 -12.28
C LYS A 336 27.84 -1.87 -12.19
N GLU A 337 27.72 -2.95 -11.40
CA GLU A 337 26.46 -3.68 -11.24
C GLU A 337 25.33 -2.82 -10.64
N LEU A 338 25.69 -2.00 -9.64
CA LEU A 338 24.75 -1.08 -8.97
C LEU A 338 24.54 0.24 -9.72
N GLY A 339 25.25 0.46 -10.83
CA GLY A 339 25.32 1.76 -11.53
C GLY A 339 26.76 2.27 -11.65
N VAL A 340 26.95 3.39 -12.35
CA VAL A 340 28.25 4.08 -12.40
C VAL A 340 28.38 4.97 -11.16
N GLU A 341 29.47 4.84 -10.40
CA GLU A 341 29.76 5.72 -9.26
C GLU A 341 29.93 7.17 -9.74
N VAL A 342 29.22 8.09 -9.08
CA VAL A 342 29.33 9.53 -9.31
C VAL A 342 30.54 10.08 -8.56
N GLY A 343 31.38 10.87 -9.24
CA GLY A 343 32.64 11.38 -8.69
C GLY A 343 32.48 12.22 -7.40
N PRO A 344 33.48 12.21 -6.50
CA PRO A 344 33.38 12.81 -5.17
C PRO A 344 33.17 14.33 -5.18
N GLU A 345 33.54 15.01 -6.27
CA GLU A 345 33.29 16.44 -6.46
C GLU A 345 31.78 16.76 -6.53
N VAL A 346 31.00 15.93 -7.21
CA VAL A 346 29.54 16.10 -7.32
C VAL A 346 28.86 15.76 -6.00
N LEU A 347 29.33 14.73 -5.28
CA LEU A 347 28.86 14.46 -3.91
C LEU A 347 29.11 15.67 -2.98
N LYS A 348 30.27 16.32 -3.10
CA LYS A 348 30.57 17.55 -2.35
C LYS A 348 29.66 18.71 -2.75
N GLN A 349 29.34 18.86 -4.04
CA GLN A 349 28.38 19.86 -4.53
C GLN A 349 26.97 19.62 -3.97
N LEU A 350 26.49 18.37 -3.97
CA LEU A 350 25.19 17.99 -3.40
C LEU A 350 25.12 18.35 -1.91
N LYS A 351 26.17 18.04 -1.12
CA LYS A 351 26.25 18.45 0.28
C LYS A 351 26.23 19.97 0.46
N SER A 352 26.99 20.74 -0.33
CA SER A 352 26.94 22.20 -0.23
C SER A 352 25.57 22.80 -0.61
N LEU A 353 24.83 22.17 -1.52
CA LEU A 353 23.45 22.56 -1.81
C LEU A 353 22.49 22.21 -0.66
N HIS A 354 22.75 21.14 0.09
CA HIS A 354 22.03 20.81 1.33
C HIS A 354 22.32 21.86 2.41
N ASP A 355 23.59 22.24 2.61
CA ASP A 355 24.01 23.28 3.56
C ASP A 355 23.30 24.63 3.32
N GLU A 356 23.09 25.02 2.05
CA GLU A 356 22.32 26.22 1.69
C GLU A 356 20.83 26.18 2.12
N HIS A 357 20.26 24.99 2.31
CA HIS A 357 18.88 24.80 2.79
C HIS A 357 18.79 24.72 4.33
N VAL A 358 19.92 24.59 5.04
CA VAL A 358 19.97 24.53 6.50
C VAL A 358 19.58 25.89 7.08
N LYS A 359 18.47 25.92 7.81
CA LYS A 359 17.95 27.17 8.39
C LYS A 359 18.75 27.53 9.65
N PRO A 360 19.04 28.83 9.91
CA PRO A 360 19.76 29.25 11.11
C PRO A 360 19.10 28.76 12.41
N MET A 361 19.90 28.53 13.46
CA MET A 361 19.43 28.01 14.75
C MET A 361 18.36 28.86 15.46
N ASP A 362 18.16 30.12 15.07
CA ASP A 362 17.08 31.00 15.55
C ASP A 362 15.76 30.88 14.75
N PHE A 363 15.75 30.16 13.62
CA PHE A 363 14.61 30.09 12.71
C PHE A 363 13.40 29.41 13.37
N LYS A 364 12.22 30.04 13.31
CA LYS A 364 10.99 29.51 13.92
C LYS A 364 10.18 28.72 12.90
N TYR A 365 10.25 27.39 12.97
CA TYR A 365 9.40 26.48 12.22
C TYR A 365 7.94 26.65 12.67
N SER A 366 7.01 26.70 11.72
CA SER A 366 5.64 27.21 11.92
C SER A 366 4.58 26.12 12.12
N ASP A 367 4.92 25.03 12.81
CA ASP A 367 4.04 23.85 12.96
C ASP A 367 3.52 23.66 14.39
N ALA A 368 2.66 24.60 14.80
CA ALA A 368 1.64 24.35 15.80
C ALA A 368 0.40 25.21 15.52
N PRO A 369 -0.81 24.65 15.32
CA PRO A 369 -2.02 25.45 15.23
C PRO A 369 -2.26 26.14 16.58
N PRO A 370 -2.55 27.45 16.63
CA PRO A 370 -2.62 28.20 17.87
C PRO A 370 -3.87 27.83 18.68
N GLN A 371 -3.74 26.85 19.58
CA GLN A 371 -4.77 26.58 20.58
C GLN A 371 -4.89 27.76 21.55
N ARG A 372 -5.99 28.51 21.43
CA ARG A 372 -6.33 29.61 22.34
C ARG A 372 -6.33 29.11 23.79
N GLY A 373 -5.45 29.67 24.62
CA GLY A 373 -5.52 29.57 26.09
C GLY A 373 -4.31 28.94 26.79
N LYS A 374 -3.25 28.52 26.09
CA LYS A 374 -2.00 28.06 26.72
C LYS A 374 -0.80 28.82 26.15
N LYS A 375 0.18 29.14 27.01
CA LYS A 375 1.48 29.69 26.58
C LYS A 375 2.16 28.65 25.67
N ALA A 376 2.87 29.11 24.64
CA ALA A 376 3.75 28.23 23.88
C ALA A 376 4.78 27.59 24.84
N GLN A 377 4.94 26.26 24.74
CA GLN A 377 6.04 25.58 25.43
C GLN A 377 7.37 26.05 24.81
N ALA A 378 8.43 26.09 25.62
CA ALA A 378 9.74 26.53 25.15
C ALA A 378 10.28 25.55 24.09
N ILE A 379 11.04 26.08 23.13
CA ILE A 379 11.90 25.24 22.29
C ILE A 379 13.04 24.77 23.20
N GLU A 380 13.14 23.46 23.40
CA GLU A 380 14.24 22.89 24.18
C GLU A 380 15.53 23.00 23.36
N MET A 381 16.44 23.84 23.86
CA MET A 381 17.81 24.00 23.38
C MET A 381 18.74 23.42 24.44
N VAL A 382 19.56 22.46 24.02
CA VAL A 382 20.49 21.72 24.87
C VAL A 382 21.90 22.19 24.51
N ASP A 383 22.49 22.98 25.42
CA ASP A 383 23.83 23.55 25.28
C ASP A 383 24.84 22.70 26.08
N GLN A 384 26.02 22.41 25.50
CA GLN A 384 27.12 21.70 26.18
C GLN A 384 27.53 22.32 27.54
N SER A 385 27.25 23.60 27.79
CA SER A 385 27.46 24.25 29.09
C SER A 385 26.61 23.69 30.24
N GLN A 386 25.62 22.84 29.92
CA GLN A 386 24.79 22.09 30.87
C GLN A 386 25.19 20.59 30.94
N ALA A 387 26.27 20.17 30.26
CA ALA A 387 26.75 18.80 30.30
C ALA A 387 27.47 18.48 31.62
N ILE A 388 27.38 17.22 32.05
CA ILE A 388 28.02 16.71 33.27
C ILE A 388 29.48 16.37 32.96
N ASP A 389 30.40 16.83 33.80
CA ASP A 389 31.83 16.51 33.72
C ASP A 389 32.11 15.15 34.34
N VAL A 390 32.59 14.22 33.52
CA VAL A 390 32.81 12.81 33.86
C VAL A 390 33.76 12.62 35.04
N LEU A 391 34.70 13.54 35.23
CA LEU A 391 35.82 13.40 36.15
C LEU A 391 35.58 14.10 37.51
N LYS A 392 34.42 14.76 37.68
CA LYS A 392 34.12 15.56 38.89
C LYS A 392 33.18 14.88 39.89
N GLU A 393 32.34 13.93 39.47
CA GLU A 393 31.49 13.18 40.39
C GLU A 393 32.26 12.01 41.04
N LYS A 394 32.58 12.15 42.34
CA LYS A 394 32.73 11.02 43.26
C LYS A 394 31.44 10.86 44.07
N PRO A 395 31.05 9.64 44.46
CA PRO A 395 29.77 9.42 45.14
C PRO A 395 29.81 9.95 46.58
N GLU A 396 29.07 11.03 46.85
CA GLU A 396 28.66 11.39 48.21
C GLU A 396 27.39 10.62 48.59
N SER A 397 27.37 10.06 49.80
CA SER A 397 26.32 9.15 50.26
C SER A 397 25.06 9.89 50.71
N GLY A 398 24.01 9.75 49.89
CA GLY A 398 22.56 9.89 50.17
C GLY A 398 22.06 10.71 51.38
N SER A 399 21.19 11.69 51.09
CA SER A 399 20.13 12.15 52.02
C SER A 399 18.87 12.59 51.24
N THR A 400 17.77 12.83 51.95
CA THR A 400 16.41 12.83 51.38
C THR A 400 15.71 14.20 51.28
N GLU A 401 15.10 14.45 50.12
CA GLU A 401 13.81 15.14 49.89
C GLU A 401 13.56 16.64 50.19
N VAL A 402 12.78 17.25 49.26
CA VAL A 402 11.79 18.35 49.44
C VAL A 402 12.28 19.81 49.66
N VAL A 403 12.51 20.50 48.55
CA VAL A 403 11.70 21.67 48.05
C VAL A 403 11.17 22.71 49.08
N LYS A 404 11.66 23.98 49.06
CA LYS A 404 10.97 25.16 48.41
C LYS A 404 11.63 26.57 48.50
N ASP A 405 11.43 27.37 47.44
CA ASP A 405 11.33 28.85 47.25
C ASP A 405 12.31 29.91 47.88
N GLU A 406 12.60 30.93 47.04
CA GLU A 406 13.38 32.19 47.24
C GLU A 406 13.09 32.98 48.55
N LYS A 407 14.03 33.72 49.20
CA LYS A 407 14.67 34.97 48.72
C LYS A 407 15.72 35.59 49.68
N SER A 408 16.77 36.19 49.11
CA SER A 408 17.56 37.39 49.53
C SER A 408 18.15 37.58 50.96
N SER A 409 19.44 38.00 50.95
CA SER A 409 20.17 38.87 51.90
C SER A 409 20.88 38.29 53.14
N THR A 410 22.01 38.93 53.48
CA THR A 410 23.01 38.65 54.52
C THR A 410 22.96 39.72 55.63
N PRO A 411 23.73 39.66 56.75
CA PRO A 411 24.60 38.59 57.30
C PRO A 411 24.36 38.26 58.81
N ALA A 412 25.16 37.31 59.36
CA ALA A 412 25.67 37.20 60.75
C ALA A 412 25.51 35.81 61.43
N ALA A 413 26.36 35.55 62.43
CA ALA A 413 26.49 34.34 63.28
C ALA A 413 26.72 34.80 64.75
N PRO A 414 26.82 33.95 65.80
CA PRO A 414 26.77 32.47 65.92
C PRO A 414 25.49 32.01 66.69
N THR A 415 25.29 30.84 67.35
CA THR A 415 26.15 29.93 68.18
C THR A 415 25.44 28.57 68.45
N GLU A 416 26.19 27.54 68.87
CA GLU A 416 25.95 26.42 69.86
C GLU A 416 24.50 26.00 70.27
N GLU A 417 24.14 24.75 70.64
CA GLU A 417 24.79 23.44 70.94
C GLU A 417 23.70 22.32 70.70
N ASP A 418 23.93 21.18 70.03
CA ASP A 418 24.54 19.89 70.48
C ASP A 418 23.53 18.82 71.03
N LYS A 419 23.94 17.52 70.95
CA LYS A 419 23.43 16.28 71.59
C LYS A 419 22.38 15.41 70.86
N SER A 420 22.90 14.31 70.30
CA SER A 420 22.27 12.97 70.23
C SER A 420 22.45 12.23 71.60
N PRO A 421 22.33 10.89 71.84
CA PRO A 421 22.37 9.69 70.98
C PRO A 421 20.95 9.10 70.76
N VAL A 422 20.60 7.80 70.55
CA VAL A 422 21.27 6.48 70.68
C VAL A 422 20.71 5.47 69.65
N PHE A 423 21.41 4.35 69.43
CA PHE A 423 21.03 3.22 68.59
C PHE A 423 20.36 2.07 69.36
N GLY A 424 19.72 1.13 68.64
CA GLY A 424 19.29 -0.18 69.15
C GLY A 424 19.14 -1.18 68.00
N GLU A 425 19.90 -2.29 68.04
CA GLU A 425 20.05 -3.29 66.97
C GLU A 425 19.96 -4.71 67.58
N ILE A 426 19.43 -5.69 66.83
CA ILE A 426 19.77 -7.14 66.87
C ILE A 426 18.93 -7.92 65.81
N VAL A 427 19.44 -9.08 65.38
CA VAL A 427 19.16 -9.86 64.15
C VAL A 427 19.33 -11.37 64.49
N PRO A 428 19.04 -12.40 63.65
CA PRO A 428 17.91 -12.77 62.78
C PRO A 428 17.19 -14.08 63.23
N GLU A 429 16.25 -14.64 62.43
CA GLU A 429 16.05 -16.11 62.32
C GLU A 429 15.39 -16.54 60.98
N ILE A 430 15.73 -17.73 60.46
CA ILE A 430 15.36 -18.36 59.16
C ILE A 430 15.46 -19.90 59.37
N PRO A 431 14.48 -20.79 59.04
CA PRO A 431 14.31 -21.28 57.65
C PRO A 431 12.91 -21.83 57.19
N GLU A 432 12.75 -21.89 55.85
CA GLU A 432 12.14 -22.94 54.97
C GLU A 432 10.80 -23.66 55.29
N VAL A 433 10.02 -24.27 54.36
CA VAL A 433 9.73 -24.17 52.90
C VAL A 433 8.47 -25.06 52.67
N ASP A 434 7.50 -24.66 51.83
CA ASP A 434 6.88 -25.51 50.77
C ASP A 434 5.88 -24.70 49.89
N THR A 435 5.22 -25.39 48.95
CA THR A 435 4.54 -24.88 47.75
C THR A 435 3.04 -25.17 47.73
N GLN A 436 2.25 -24.30 47.07
CA GLN A 436 1.32 -24.63 45.94
C GLN A 436 0.24 -23.56 45.67
N ILE A 437 -0.44 -23.71 44.53
CA ILE A 437 -1.35 -22.75 43.89
C ILE A 437 -2.81 -23.21 44.01
N LYS A 438 -3.78 -22.29 44.23
CA LYS A 438 -5.12 -22.37 43.62
C LYS A 438 -5.99 -21.11 43.69
N SER A 439 -6.97 -21.09 42.79
CA SER A 439 -8.00 -20.08 42.52
C SER A 439 -9.37 -20.46 43.10
N GLU A 440 -10.26 -19.49 43.33
CA GLU A 440 -11.69 -19.82 43.58
C GLU A 440 -12.69 -18.73 43.13
N THR A 441 -13.98 -19.09 43.10
CA THR A 441 -15.11 -18.32 42.54
C THR A 441 -16.26 -18.17 43.56
N PRO A 442 -17.05 -17.08 43.56
CA PRO A 442 -18.20 -16.90 44.47
C PRO A 442 -19.60 -17.05 43.81
N SER A 443 -20.63 -17.44 44.59
CA SER A 443 -22.04 -17.36 44.16
C SER A 443 -23.10 -17.42 45.29
N THR A 444 -24.09 -16.51 45.28
CA THR A 444 -25.44 -16.56 45.96
C THR A 444 -25.43 -16.52 47.52
N PRO A 445 -26.56 -16.35 48.29
CA PRO A 445 -28.01 -16.50 47.98
C PRO A 445 -28.95 -15.32 48.49
N PRO A 446 -30.21 -15.48 49.00
CA PRO A 446 -31.45 -15.50 48.17
C PRO A 446 -32.70 -14.67 48.65
N THR A 447 -33.86 -14.87 47.98
CA THR A 447 -35.30 -14.56 48.37
C THR A 447 -35.77 -13.09 48.33
N THR A 448 -37.03 -12.65 48.05
CA THR A 448 -38.39 -13.15 47.60
C THR A 448 -39.13 -11.97 46.87
N ALA A 449 -40.41 -11.84 46.41
CA ALA A 449 -41.71 -12.55 46.29
C ALA A 449 -42.61 -11.82 45.21
N ALA A 450 -43.95 -11.98 45.12
CA ALA A 450 -44.70 -13.04 44.44
C ALA A 450 -46.15 -12.63 44.01
N GLN A 451 -46.76 -13.33 43.02
CA GLN A 451 -48.20 -13.39 42.62
C GLN A 451 -48.91 -12.17 41.94
N PRO A 452 -50.05 -12.34 41.20
CA PRO A 452 -50.38 -13.39 40.20
C PRO A 452 -51.28 -12.95 38.99
N LYS A 453 -51.37 -13.76 37.90
CA LYS A 453 -52.66 -14.21 37.27
C LYS A 453 -52.49 -15.15 36.03
N ARG A 454 -53.28 -16.24 36.02
CA ARG A 454 -53.85 -17.14 34.95
C ARG A 454 -53.29 -17.04 33.50
N GLY A 455 -53.09 -18.12 32.72
CA GLY A 455 -53.39 -19.57 32.81
C GLY A 455 -53.36 -20.20 31.38
N LYS A 456 -53.46 -21.52 31.10
CA LYS A 456 -53.78 -22.73 31.88
C LYS A 456 -52.99 -23.98 31.38
N LYS A 457 -52.46 -24.76 32.33
CA LYS A 457 -52.28 -26.24 32.41
C LYS A 457 -51.74 -27.15 31.25
N ARG A 458 -50.82 -28.01 31.70
CA ARG A 458 -50.15 -29.22 31.13
C ARG A 458 -50.84 -30.52 31.63
N VAL A 459 -50.56 -31.70 31.06
CA VAL A 459 -50.26 -33.00 31.76
C VAL A 459 -50.11 -34.19 30.79
N THR A 460 -49.16 -35.08 31.08
CA THR A 460 -48.97 -36.44 30.53
C THR A 460 -48.77 -37.43 31.70
N PRO A 461 -49.24 -38.68 31.58
CA PRO A 461 -48.37 -39.88 31.67
C PRO A 461 -48.79 -40.97 30.62
N VAL A 462 -47.97 -41.92 30.11
CA VAL A 462 -46.99 -42.89 30.71
C VAL A 462 -47.71 -44.01 31.48
N THR A 463 -47.63 -45.33 31.20
CA THR A 463 -46.93 -46.19 30.20
C THR A 463 -47.53 -47.62 30.21
N ALA A 464 -47.45 -48.43 29.14
CA ALA A 464 -47.41 -49.91 29.18
C ALA A 464 -47.07 -50.57 27.81
N SER A 465 -46.61 -51.82 27.84
CA SER A 465 -46.29 -52.74 26.72
C SER A 465 -46.94 -54.13 27.01
N ALA A 466 -47.21 -55.07 26.07
CA ALA A 466 -47.27 -55.08 24.60
C ALA A 466 -47.95 -56.41 24.11
N THR A 467 -47.92 -56.66 22.79
CA THR A 467 -47.97 -57.96 22.05
C THR A 467 -49.22 -58.37 21.25
N ASN A 468 -48.90 -58.92 20.06
CA ASN A 468 -49.60 -59.88 19.20
C ASN A 468 -50.66 -59.47 18.15
N GLN A 469 -50.56 -60.17 17.02
CA GLN A 469 -51.22 -59.99 15.72
C GLN A 469 -52.46 -60.90 15.59
N LYS A 470 -53.35 -60.63 14.61
CA LYS A 470 -53.54 -61.57 13.48
C LYS A 470 -54.34 -60.99 12.31
N VAL A 471 -54.20 -61.63 11.15
CA VAL A 471 -54.96 -61.38 9.91
C VAL A 471 -56.31 -62.10 9.97
N THR A 472 -57.42 -61.42 9.65
CA THR A 472 -58.69 -62.06 9.30
C THR A 472 -59.52 -61.25 8.29
N THR A 473 -59.69 -61.77 7.08
CA THR A 473 -60.95 -61.79 6.30
C THR A 473 -60.75 -62.72 5.09
N LYS A 474 -61.81 -63.39 4.64
CA LYS A 474 -61.73 -64.84 4.41
C LYS A 474 -62.61 -65.35 3.25
N ASP A 475 -62.12 -66.37 2.53
CA ASP A 475 -62.84 -67.31 1.66
C ASP A 475 -64.03 -66.78 0.82
N GLY A 476 -63.76 -65.84 -0.10
CA GLY A 476 -64.82 -65.20 -0.92
C GLY A 476 -64.51 -64.83 -2.39
N LYS A 477 -63.39 -65.30 -2.98
CA LYS A 477 -62.84 -64.91 -4.32
C LYS A 477 -62.43 -63.41 -4.41
N LYS A 478 -61.14 -63.05 -4.38
CA LYS A 478 -60.07 -63.20 -5.41
C LYS A 478 -60.17 -62.26 -6.64
N ARG A 479 -59.39 -61.17 -6.65
CA ARG A 479 -58.40 -60.73 -7.68
C ARG A 479 -57.90 -59.30 -7.32
N VAL A 480 -56.62 -58.92 -7.30
CA VAL A 480 -55.34 -59.30 -7.95
C VAL A 480 -55.07 -58.64 -9.31
N LYS A 481 -54.00 -57.83 -9.34
CA LYS A 481 -53.04 -57.63 -10.45
C LYS A 481 -51.64 -57.35 -9.85
N PRO A 482 -50.52 -57.56 -10.58
CA PRO A 482 -49.63 -58.66 -10.17
C PRO A 482 -48.13 -58.30 -9.99
N THR A 483 -47.33 -59.33 -9.78
CA THR A 483 -45.91 -59.35 -9.38
C THR A 483 -44.98 -60.00 -10.42
N LEU A 484 -43.66 -59.80 -10.24
CA LEU A 484 -42.53 -60.58 -10.83
C LEU A 484 -42.37 -60.46 -12.38
N ILE A 485 -41.26 -60.87 -13.03
CA ILE A 485 -40.19 -61.85 -12.70
C ILE A 485 -38.75 -61.26 -12.86
N SER A 486 -37.85 -61.88 -12.10
CA SER A 486 -36.36 -62.00 -12.13
C SER A 486 -35.64 -61.99 -13.51
N ASN A 487 -34.30 -62.06 -13.68
CA ASN A 487 -33.08 -62.18 -12.86
C ASN A 487 -31.87 -61.75 -13.76
N GLY A 488 -30.64 -61.47 -13.32
CA GLY A 488 -30.05 -61.46 -11.97
C GLY A 488 -28.64 -62.09 -11.97
N THR A 489 -27.69 -61.48 -11.25
CA THR A 489 -26.39 -62.10 -10.89
C THR A 489 -25.84 -61.44 -9.62
N SER A 490 -25.61 -62.22 -8.56
CA SER A 490 -25.00 -61.74 -7.32
C SER A 490 -24.12 -62.81 -6.67
N SER A 491 -22.83 -62.47 -6.50
CA SER A 491 -21.93 -62.92 -5.42
C SER A 491 -21.99 -64.38 -4.93
N ALA A 492 -20.93 -65.16 -5.23
CA ALA A 492 -20.42 -66.16 -4.28
C ALA A 492 -18.97 -66.61 -4.61
N SER A 493 -17.98 -66.02 -3.95
CA SER A 493 -16.72 -66.71 -3.60
C SER A 493 -15.89 -65.86 -2.64
N ALA A 494 -15.53 -66.42 -1.47
CA ALA A 494 -14.58 -65.83 -0.54
C ALA A 494 -13.60 -66.91 -0.07
N SER A 495 -12.34 -66.84 -0.50
CA SER A 495 -11.25 -67.70 -0.02
C SER A 495 -9.87 -67.08 -0.29
N VAL A 496 -9.28 -66.52 0.77
CA VAL A 496 -7.88 -66.65 1.26
C VAL A 496 -6.80 -67.31 0.36
N PRO A 497 -5.50 -66.94 0.49
CA PRO A 497 -4.90 -65.64 0.14
C PRO A 497 -3.59 -65.76 -0.70
N ALA A 498 -3.04 -64.60 -1.11
CA ALA A 498 -1.63 -64.22 -1.35
C ALA A 498 -0.53 -65.25 -1.74
N ILE A 499 0.35 -64.87 -2.70
CA ILE A 499 1.83 -65.01 -2.60
C ILE A 499 2.60 -64.22 -3.69
N SER A 500 3.81 -63.76 -3.32
CA SER A 500 5.00 -63.35 -4.13
C SER A 500 4.93 -62.39 -5.35
N SER A 501 5.52 -61.21 -5.15
CA SER A 501 6.69 -60.66 -5.89
C SER A 501 6.66 -60.28 -7.41
N SER A 502 6.87 -58.96 -7.61
CA SER A 502 8.02 -58.36 -8.33
C SER A 502 8.04 -58.17 -9.86
N ILE A 503 8.95 -57.25 -10.24
CA ILE A 503 9.46 -56.87 -11.56
C ILE A 503 8.60 -55.86 -12.34
N GLU A 504 9.25 -54.77 -12.71
CA GLU A 504 8.76 -53.69 -13.57
C GLU A 504 8.98 -54.07 -15.05
N GLN A 505 8.03 -53.72 -15.93
CA GLN A 505 8.33 -53.52 -17.35
C GLN A 505 7.59 -52.30 -17.88
N ASP A 506 8.34 -51.39 -18.48
CA ASP A 506 7.82 -50.29 -19.28
C ASP A 506 7.27 -50.82 -20.62
N SER A 507 6.14 -50.27 -21.06
CA SER A 507 5.59 -50.52 -22.39
C SER A 507 4.77 -49.31 -22.86
N GLY A 508 5.21 -48.72 -23.97
CA GLY A 508 4.73 -47.40 -24.40
C GLY A 508 3.30 -47.39 -24.94
N ILE A 509 2.58 -46.30 -24.65
CA ILE A 509 1.30 -45.95 -25.26
C ILE A 509 1.55 -44.89 -26.35
N PRO A 510 0.99 -45.02 -27.57
CA PRO A 510 1.28 -44.08 -28.66
C PRO A 510 0.79 -42.66 -28.36
N LYS A 511 1.68 -41.68 -28.55
CA LYS A 511 1.40 -40.24 -28.35
C LYS A 511 0.42 -39.73 -29.41
N SER A 512 -0.84 -39.53 -29.04
CA SER A 512 -1.88 -38.95 -29.91
C SER A 512 -2.87 -38.06 -29.17
N LEU A 513 -2.34 -37.01 -28.52
CA LEU A 513 -3.02 -35.78 -28.10
C LEU A 513 -1.91 -34.75 -27.80
N MET A 514 -2.20 -33.45 -27.85
CA MET A 514 -1.19 -32.39 -27.68
C MET A 514 -0.31 -32.63 -26.44
N GLU A 515 1.01 -32.53 -26.59
CA GLU A 515 1.98 -32.71 -25.50
C GLU A 515 1.96 -31.53 -24.53
N LEU A 516 0.90 -31.47 -23.73
CA LEU A 516 0.89 -30.75 -22.46
C LEU A 516 1.94 -31.38 -21.55
N ASN A 517 3.09 -30.71 -21.42
CA ASN A 517 4.12 -31.04 -20.45
C ASN A 517 3.47 -31.29 -19.08
N LYS A 518 3.88 -32.37 -18.39
CA LYS A 518 3.37 -32.68 -17.04
C LYS A 518 3.53 -31.46 -16.14
N THR A 519 2.44 -31.05 -15.48
CA THR A 519 2.46 -29.91 -14.58
C THR A 519 3.44 -30.15 -13.44
N SER A 520 4.25 -29.14 -13.14
CA SER A 520 5.36 -29.22 -12.16
C SER A 520 4.93 -29.49 -10.72
N TYR A 521 3.64 -29.36 -10.42
CA TYR A 521 3.06 -29.55 -9.09
C TYR A 521 2.16 -30.80 -8.99
N GLY A 522 2.63 -31.91 -9.56
CA GLY A 522 2.08 -33.24 -9.28
C GLY A 522 2.38 -33.65 -7.83
N VAL A 523 1.52 -33.25 -6.88
CA VAL A 523 1.58 -33.69 -5.47
C VAL A 523 1.66 -35.22 -5.45
N SER A 524 2.71 -35.76 -4.82
CA SER A 524 3.06 -37.16 -5.02
C SER A 524 1.97 -38.11 -4.52
N GLU A 525 1.67 -39.14 -5.32
CA GLU A 525 0.67 -40.17 -4.95
C GLU A 525 0.99 -40.86 -3.61
N ALA A 526 2.24 -40.82 -3.16
CA ALA A 526 2.68 -41.32 -1.87
C ALA A 526 1.87 -40.71 -0.71
N TYR A 527 1.60 -39.40 -0.74
CA TYR A 527 0.86 -38.72 0.32
C TYR A 527 -0.62 -39.14 0.35
N ALA A 528 -1.24 -39.28 -0.82
CA ALA A 528 -2.60 -39.82 -0.95
C ALA A 528 -2.71 -41.29 -0.49
N LYS A 529 -1.64 -42.08 -0.66
CA LYS A 529 -1.57 -43.49 -0.22
C LYS A 529 -1.34 -43.63 1.30
N GLN A 530 -0.69 -42.67 1.96
CA GLN A 530 -0.56 -42.65 3.42
C GLN A 530 -1.91 -42.45 4.14
N ILE A 531 -2.76 -41.53 3.67
CA ILE A 531 -4.07 -41.23 4.27
C ILE A 531 -5.02 -42.46 4.29
N LYS A 532 -4.80 -43.46 3.42
CA LYS A 532 -5.59 -44.70 3.38
C LYS A 532 -5.08 -45.83 4.30
N ARG A 533 -3.92 -45.69 4.97
CA ARG A 533 -3.31 -46.78 5.76
C ARG A 533 -3.57 -46.74 7.27
N SER A 534 -4.25 -45.73 7.79
CA SER A 534 -4.49 -45.52 9.23
C SER A 534 -5.88 -45.97 9.72
N LYS A 535 -6.42 -47.09 9.20
CA LYS A 535 -7.79 -47.54 9.54
C LYS A 535 -8.04 -49.06 9.61
N GLN A 536 -7.13 -49.76 10.28
CA GLN A 536 -7.20 -51.15 10.79
C GLN A 536 -5.95 -51.29 11.69
N GLU A 537 -5.96 -51.78 12.93
CA GLU A 537 -7.00 -52.26 13.87
C GLU A 537 -6.97 -51.36 15.15
N GLU A 538 -7.55 -51.60 16.34
CA GLU A 538 -8.24 -52.75 16.97
C GLU A 538 -9.26 -52.19 18.01
N GLY A 539 -10.15 -53.02 18.58
CA GLY A 539 -11.26 -52.55 19.43
C GLY A 539 -11.23 -53.05 20.87
N THR A 540 -11.19 -52.13 21.86
CA THR A 540 -11.58 -52.41 23.26
C THR A 540 -12.51 -51.34 23.82
N SER A 541 -13.40 -51.73 24.72
CA SER A 541 -14.53 -50.90 25.17
C SER A 541 -14.24 -50.12 26.47
N LYS A 542 -14.09 -48.79 26.36
CA LYS A 542 -14.29 -47.83 27.47
C LYS A 542 -14.72 -46.47 26.89
N LYS A 543 -15.78 -45.87 27.44
CA LYS A 543 -16.22 -44.52 27.05
C LYS A 543 -15.32 -43.47 27.71
N LEU A 544 -14.29 -43.02 27.00
CA LEU A 544 -13.57 -41.80 27.34
C LEU A 544 -14.33 -40.56 26.86
N LYS A 545 -13.92 -39.39 27.37
CA LYS A 545 -14.52 -38.09 27.06
C LYS A 545 -14.50 -37.83 25.55
N ARG A 546 -15.57 -37.20 25.04
CA ARG A 546 -15.48 -36.40 23.83
C ARG A 546 -14.77 -35.11 24.21
N ASP A 547 -13.47 -35.05 23.94
CA ASP A 547 -12.83 -33.76 23.74
C ASP A 547 -13.36 -33.16 22.41
N LEU A 548 -13.43 -31.84 22.35
CA LEU A 548 -13.94 -31.14 21.18
C LEU A 548 -12.90 -31.19 20.08
N GLU A 549 -13.13 -32.00 19.04
CA GLU A 549 -12.43 -31.82 17.77
C GLU A 549 -12.61 -30.35 17.34
N PRO A 550 -11.52 -29.60 17.05
CA PRO A 550 -11.65 -28.23 16.57
C PRO A 550 -12.47 -28.25 15.28
N VAL A 551 -13.48 -27.37 15.20
CA VAL A 551 -14.43 -27.36 14.09
C VAL A 551 -13.66 -27.18 12.79
N LYS A 552 -13.53 -28.27 12.01
CA LYS A 552 -13.13 -28.17 10.61
C LYS A 552 -14.15 -27.30 9.92
N PHE A 553 -13.76 -26.10 9.54
CA PHE A 553 -14.60 -25.16 8.81
C PHE A 553 -15.06 -25.81 7.50
N ILE A 554 -16.31 -26.30 7.49
CA ILE A 554 -16.97 -26.81 6.29
C ILE A 554 -17.30 -25.59 5.44
N GLY A 555 -16.35 -25.21 4.58
CA GLY A 555 -16.49 -24.11 3.64
C GLY A 555 -16.78 -22.77 4.31
N SER A 556 -15.73 -22.05 4.72
CA SER A 556 -15.72 -20.65 4.33
C SER A 556 -15.99 -20.60 2.82
N VAL A 557 -16.96 -19.79 2.39
CA VAL A 557 -17.16 -19.56 0.95
C VAL A 557 -15.82 -19.09 0.41
N MET A 558 -15.23 -19.83 -0.53
CA MET A 558 -13.98 -19.43 -1.19
C MET A 558 -14.29 -18.26 -2.11
N VAL A 559 -14.43 -17.08 -1.51
CA VAL A 559 -14.39 -15.80 -2.23
C VAL A 559 -13.06 -15.77 -2.96
N ASN A 560 -13.11 -15.68 -4.29
CA ASN A 560 -11.91 -15.62 -5.12
C ASN A 560 -10.97 -14.54 -4.54
N PRO A 561 -9.67 -14.82 -4.28
CA PRO A 561 -8.74 -13.83 -3.74
C PRO A 561 -8.72 -12.53 -4.54
N THR A 562 -8.93 -12.57 -5.86
CA THR A 562 -9.07 -11.37 -6.70
C THR A 562 -10.20 -10.45 -6.25
N ILE A 563 -11.32 -11.00 -5.76
CA ILE A 563 -12.46 -10.23 -5.20
C ILE A 563 -12.19 -9.86 -3.74
N ALA A 564 -11.52 -10.73 -2.97
CA ALA A 564 -11.21 -10.48 -1.57
C ALA A 564 -10.21 -9.33 -1.39
N PHE A 565 -9.24 -9.18 -2.29
CA PHE A 565 -8.20 -8.14 -2.22
C PHE A 565 -8.38 -7.01 -3.27
N SER A 566 -9.52 -6.94 -3.97
CA SER A 566 -9.75 -5.87 -4.94
C SER A 566 -9.82 -4.48 -4.31
N LYS A 567 -9.13 -3.51 -4.93
CA LYS A 567 -9.22 -2.08 -4.58
C LYS A 567 -10.64 -1.53 -4.77
N VAL A 568 -11.22 -1.81 -5.94
CA VAL A 568 -12.60 -1.46 -6.30
C VAL A 568 -13.51 -2.67 -6.05
N ARG A 569 -14.71 -2.40 -5.51
CA ARG A 569 -15.78 -3.41 -5.37
C ARG A 569 -17.10 -2.84 -5.87
N LEU A 570 -17.48 -3.22 -7.09
CA LEU A 570 -18.75 -2.84 -7.69
C LEU A 570 -19.86 -3.84 -7.28
N ALA A 571 -21.04 -3.32 -7.00
CA ALA A 571 -22.16 -4.12 -6.51
C ALA A 571 -22.76 -4.99 -7.63
N THR A 572 -22.76 -6.31 -7.43
CA THR A 572 -23.25 -7.27 -8.43
C THR A 572 -24.79 -7.23 -8.57
N PRO A 573 -25.35 -7.15 -9.79
CA PRO A 573 -26.79 -7.12 -10.00
C PRO A 573 -27.47 -8.41 -9.56
N LYS A 574 -28.71 -8.31 -9.07
CA LYS A 574 -29.48 -9.47 -8.57
C LYS A 574 -29.96 -10.35 -9.73
N VAL A 575 -29.72 -11.65 -9.63
CA VAL A 575 -30.27 -12.67 -10.53
C VAL A 575 -31.80 -12.57 -10.56
N ARG A 576 -32.39 -12.57 -11.76
CA ARG A 576 -33.85 -12.50 -11.99
C ARG A 576 -34.35 -13.85 -12.51
N LEU A 577 -35.51 -14.32 -12.06
CA LEU A 577 -36.09 -15.59 -12.55
C LEU A 577 -36.46 -15.54 -14.04
N HIS A 578 -36.83 -14.37 -14.55
CA HIS A 578 -37.12 -14.12 -15.96
C HIS A 578 -36.37 -12.87 -16.41
N ILE A 579 -35.76 -12.93 -17.60
CA ILE A 579 -35.14 -11.81 -18.30
C ILE A 579 -35.67 -11.86 -19.74
N GLN A 580 -36.05 -10.71 -20.28
CA GLN A 580 -36.54 -10.57 -21.64
C GLN A 580 -35.90 -9.34 -22.27
N VAL A 581 -35.30 -9.49 -23.45
CA VAL A 581 -34.66 -8.42 -24.21
C VAL A 581 -35.20 -8.43 -25.63
N GLY A 582 -35.74 -7.29 -26.09
CA GLY A 582 -36.20 -7.13 -27.47
C GLY A 582 -35.07 -6.66 -28.37
N THR A 583 -34.96 -7.25 -29.56
CA THR A 583 -34.09 -6.81 -30.66
C THR A 583 -34.93 -6.55 -31.91
N PRO A 584 -34.44 -5.82 -32.93
CA PRO A 584 -35.19 -5.58 -34.17
C PRO A 584 -35.64 -6.88 -34.87
N ASN A 585 -34.88 -7.96 -34.68
CA ASN A 585 -35.09 -9.26 -35.31
C ASN A 585 -35.88 -10.27 -34.48
N GLY A 586 -36.17 -9.99 -33.20
CA GLY A 586 -36.89 -10.92 -32.31
C GLY A 586 -36.68 -10.64 -30.83
N THR A 587 -37.21 -11.49 -29.97
CA THR A 587 -37.13 -11.35 -28.51
C THR A 587 -36.32 -12.49 -27.90
N LEU A 588 -35.30 -12.16 -27.11
CA LEU A 588 -34.55 -13.12 -26.33
C LEU A 588 -35.19 -13.27 -24.94
N GLU A 589 -35.69 -14.46 -24.64
CA GLU A 589 -36.15 -14.85 -23.31
C GLU A 589 -35.14 -15.75 -22.61
N ILE A 590 -34.92 -15.47 -21.32
CA ILE A 590 -34.12 -16.32 -20.44
C ILE A 590 -34.91 -16.59 -19.16
N ARG A 591 -35.08 -17.88 -18.85
CA ARG A 591 -35.82 -18.37 -17.69
C ARG A 591 -34.83 -19.13 -16.79
N ASN A 592 -34.40 -18.45 -15.73
CA ASN A 592 -33.45 -18.98 -14.76
C ASN A 592 -34.09 -20.12 -13.94
N GLY A 593 -33.37 -21.25 -13.85
CA GLY A 593 -33.80 -22.42 -13.09
C GLY A 593 -33.40 -22.34 -11.61
N SER A 594 -32.81 -23.40 -11.07
CA SER A 594 -32.23 -23.41 -9.70
C SER A 594 -30.68 -23.44 -9.69
N GLY A 595 -30.06 -23.10 -10.82
CA GLY A 595 -28.60 -22.95 -10.93
C GLY A 595 -27.83 -24.27 -10.82
N ASN A 596 -28.47 -25.37 -11.22
CA ASN A 596 -27.90 -26.72 -11.20
C ASN A 596 -28.38 -27.51 -12.44
N GLU A 597 -27.89 -28.75 -12.58
CA GLU A 597 -28.21 -29.62 -13.72
C GLU A 597 -29.66 -30.15 -13.69
N THR A 598 -30.34 -30.14 -12.54
CA THR A 598 -31.71 -30.65 -12.39
C THR A 598 -32.79 -29.65 -12.81
N MET A 599 -32.51 -28.35 -12.67
CA MET A 599 -33.30 -27.27 -13.24
C MET A 599 -32.34 -26.24 -13.85
N PRO A 600 -31.82 -26.51 -15.07
CA PRO A 600 -30.95 -25.59 -15.78
C PRO A 600 -31.71 -24.34 -16.23
N THR A 601 -30.97 -23.26 -16.46
CA THR A 601 -31.48 -22.03 -17.06
C THR A 601 -31.73 -22.26 -18.55
N ARG A 602 -32.94 -21.93 -19.01
CA ARG A 602 -33.32 -21.98 -20.42
C ARG A 602 -33.11 -20.62 -21.07
N ILE A 603 -32.39 -20.61 -22.18
CA ILE A 603 -32.23 -19.48 -23.10
C ILE A 603 -33.07 -19.80 -24.34
N SER A 604 -33.86 -18.86 -24.87
CA SER A 604 -34.72 -19.10 -26.05
C SER A 604 -34.95 -17.80 -26.82
N PHE A 605 -34.73 -17.83 -28.14
CA PHE A 605 -34.94 -16.68 -29.02
C PHE A 605 -36.22 -16.87 -29.84
N LEU A 606 -37.08 -15.86 -29.87
CA LEU A 606 -38.40 -15.89 -30.51
C LEU A 606 -38.50 -14.83 -31.61
N LYS A 607 -38.92 -15.22 -32.81
CA LYS A 607 -39.12 -14.33 -33.96
C LYS A 607 -40.61 -14.36 -34.33
N LYS A 608 -41.33 -13.26 -34.04
CA LYS A 608 -42.80 -13.16 -34.13
C LYS A 608 -43.53 -14.25 -33.31
N GLU A 609 -43.29 -14.29 -31.99
CA GLU A 609 -43.79 -15.31 -31.03
C GLU A 609 -43.39 -16.78 -31.30
N ARG A 610 -42.72 -17.09 -32.41
CA ARG A 610 -42.23 -18.43 -32.72
C ARG A 610 -40.79 -18.59 -32.25
N GLN A 611 -40.54 -19.56 -31.37
CA GLN A 611 -39.17 -19.93 -30.99
C GLN A 611 -38.37 -20.37 -32.23
N VAL A 612 -37.20 -19.75 -32.43
CA VAL A 612 -36.23 -20.09 -33.50
C VAL A 612 -35.25 -21.15 -32.98
N TRP A 613 -34.62 -20.87 -31.84
CA TRP A 613 -33.64 -21.75 -31.19
C TRP A 613 -33.75 -21.65 -29.66
N CYS A 614 -33.18 -22.64 -28.95
CA CYS A 614 -33.01 -22.61 -27.50
C CYS A 614 -31.73 -23.33 -27.08
N ASP A 615 -31.17 -22.91 -25.93
CA ASP A 615 -30.02 -23.54 -25.27
C ASP A 615 -30.31 -23.67 -23.77
N PHE A 616 -29.59 -24.55 -23.07
CA PHE A 616 -29.75 -24.80 -21.64
C PHE A 616 -28.39 -24.80 -20.96
N ILE A 617 -28.26 -24.05 -19.85
CA ILE A 617 -27.01 -23.99 -19.08
C ILE A 617 -27.26 -24.25 -17.57
N PRO A 618 -26.36 -24.98 -16.87
CA PRO A 618 -26.54 -25.33 -15.45
C PRO A 618 -26.18 -24.18 -14.49
N ARG A 619 -26.25 -22.93 -14.95
CA ARG A 619 -25.86 -21.71 -14.22
C ARG A 619 -26.92 -20.63 -14.31
N TYR A 620 -26.93 -19.73 -13.34
CA TYR A 620 -27.77 -18.55 -13.40
C TYR A 620 -27.20 -17.54 -14.40
N VAL A 621 -28.05 -17.05 -15.30
CA VAL A 621 -27.79 -15.85 -16.09
C VAL A 621 -28.09 -14.62 -15.25
N GLN A 622 -27.17 -13.66 -15.25
CA GLN A 622 -27.21 -12.44 -14.46
C GLN A 622 -27.41 -11.20 -15.34
N LEU A 623 -26.69 -11.12 -16.46
CA LEU A 623 -26.77 -10.04 -17.45
C LEU A 623 -26.84 -10.59 -18.87
N VAL A 624 -27.38 -9.78 -19.78
CA VAL A 624 -27.65 -10.12 -21.19
C VAL A 624 -27.45 -8.84 -21.99
N THR A 625 -26.78 -8.93 -23.14
CA THR A 625 -26.70 -7.82 -24.10
C THR A 625 -26.74 -8.33 -25.54
N THR A 626 -27.08 -7.45 -26.47
CA THR A 626 -27.49 -7.83 -27.83
C THR A 626 -27.04 -6.78 -28.83
N SER A 627 -26.27 -7.18 -29.84
CA SER A 627 -25.99 -6.38 -31.03
C SER A 627 -26.76 -6.92 -32.24
N ASP A 628 -26.61 -6.25 -33.39
CA ASP A 628 -27.18 -6.70 -34.65
C ASP A 628 -26.53 -7.98 -35.20
N GLU A 629 -25.34 -8.34 -34.71
CA GLU A 629 -24.59 -9.53 -35.14
C GLU A 629 -24.70 -10.71 -34.15
N PHE A 630 -24.68 -10.42 -32.84
CA PHE A 630 -24.57 -11.44 -31.80
C PHE A 630 -25.42 -11.15 -30.56
N LEU A 631 -25.68 -12.21 -29.80
CA LEU A 631 -26.37 -12.19 -28.53
C LEU A 631 -25.40 -12.72 -27.46
N ALA A 632 -25.07 -11.89 -26.47
CA ALA A 632 -24.12 -12.23 -25.42
C ALA A 632 -24.83 -12.41 -24.06
N VAL A 633 -24.40 -13.41 -23.31
CA VAL A 633 -25.04 -13.83 -22.05
C VAL A 633 -23.97 -14.01 -20.97
N ALA A 634 -24.19 -13.43 -19.80
CA ALA A 634 -23.26 -13.42 -18.68
C ALA A 634 -23.84 -14.15 -17.46
N THR A 635 -23.07 -15.07 -16.87
CA THR A 635 -23.48 -15.87 -15.71
C THR A 635 -23.07 -15.24 -14.37
N SER A 636 -23.71 -15.73 -13.29
CA SER A 636 -23.39 -15.34 -11.91
C SER A 636 -21.96 -15.68 -11.45
N ASP A 637 -21.27 -16.59 -12.13
CA ASP A 637 -19.88 -16.99 -11.86
C ASP A 637 -18.86 -16.36 -12.83
N GLY A 638 -19.24 -15.34 -13.60
CA GLY A 638 -18.33 -14.58 -14.46
C GLY A 638 -17.96 -15.31 -15.77
N GLN A 639 -18.82 -16.20 -16.24
CA GLN A 639 -18.71 -16.82 -17.56
C GLN A 639 -19.51 -16.01 -18.59
N ILE A 640 -18.90 -15.74 -19.75
CA ILE A 640 -19.57 -15.13 -20.92
C ILE A 640 -19.76 -16.20 -21.99
N ILE A 641 -20.97 -16.28 -22.55
CA ILE A 641 -21.33 -17.12 -23.70
C ILE A 641 -21.88 -16.22 -24.80
N ILE A 642 -21.36 -16.35 -26.02
CA ILE A 642 -21.76 -15.53 -27.18
C ILE A 642 -22.39 -16.42 -28.25
N TYR A 643 -23.58 -16.05 -28.70
CA TYR A 643 -24.41 -16.74 -29.68
C TYR A 643 -24.58 -15.91 -30.95
N ALA A 644 -24.58 -16.53 -32.13
CA ALA A 644 -24.98 -15.88 -33.37
C ALA A 644 -26.51 -15.72 -33.43
N GLN A 645 -26.99 -14.51 -33.74
CA GLN A 645 -28.38 -14.08 -33.49
C GLN A 645 -29.45 -15.03 -34.08
N ASP A 646 -29.42 -15.29 -35.39
CA ASP A 646 -30.44 -16.13 -36.06
C ASP A 646 -30.33 -17.63 -35.75
N SER A 647 -29.13 -18.15 -35.43
CA SER A 647 -28.88 -19.61 -35.40
C SER A 647 -28.70 -20.21 -34.01
N GLY A 648 -28.44 -19.40 -32.97
CA GLY A 648 -28.10 -19.90 -31.64
C GLY A 648 -26.76 -20.64 -31.57
N ARG A 649 -25.95 -20.61 -32.64
CA ARG A 649 -24.61 -21.23 -32.65
C ARG A 649 -23.67 -20.40 -31.79
N ARG A 650 -22.98 -21.05 -30.83
CA ARG A 650 -21.93 -20.39 -30.03
C ARG A 650 -20.77 -19.95 -30.93
N ILE A 651 -20.37 -18.67 -30.85
CA ILE A 651 -19.33 -18.06 -31.70
C ILE A 651 -17.92 -18.38 -31.19
N LEU A 652 -17.79 -18.46 -29.87
CA LEU A 652 -16.57 -18.76 -29.11
C LEU A 652 -16.88 -19.84 -28.05
N PRO A 653 -15.84 -20.55 -27.54
CA PRO A 653 -15.93 -21.25 -26.26
C PRO A 653 -16.32 -20.27 -25.13
N PRO A 654 -17.00 -20.72 -24.06
CA PRO A 654 -17.35 -19.84 -22.94
C PRO A 654 -16.10 -19.20 -22.31
N MET A 655 -16.10 -17.87 -22.22
CA MET A 655 -14.97 -17.10 -21.68
C MET A 655 -15.12 -16.99 -20.16
N MET A 656 -14.05 -17.21 -19.40
CA MET A 656 -14.05 -17.17 -17.93
C MET A 656 -13.27 -15.95 -17.43
N LEU A 657 -13.94 -15.04 -16.72
CA LEU A 657 -13.31 -13.83 -16.17
C LEU A 657 -12.92 -13.94 -14.69
N GLY A 658 -13.37 -14.99 -13.99
CA GLY A 658 -13.06 -15.22 -12.57
C GLY A 658 -13.78 -14.30 -11.56
N ALA A 659 -14.43 -13.23 -12.02
CA ALA A 659 -15.26 -12.34 -11.21
C ALA A 659 -16.64 -12.12 -11.88
N PRO A 660 -17.75 -12.01 -11.11
CA PRO A 660 -19.07 -11.71 -11.66
C PRO A 660 -19.13 -10.36 -12.37
N LEU A 661 -20.11 -10.19 -13.27
CA LEU A 661 -20.25 -9.02 -14.13
C LEU A 661 -21.26 -8.01 -13.55
N VAL A 662 -20.99 -6.72 -13.77
CA VAL A 662 -21.79 -5.59 -13.25
C VAL A 662 -22.38 -4.75 -14.38
N PHE A 663 -21.57 -4.39 -15.38
CA PHE A 663 -22.04 -3.82 -16.65
C PHE A 663 -21.65 -4.75 -17.79
N PHE A 664 -22.50 -4.83 -18.81
CA PHE A 664 -22.35 -5.77 -19.91
C PHE A 664 -23.16 -5.24 -21.10
N GLU A 665 -22.48 -4.59 -22.05
CA GLU A 665 -23.11 -3.86 -23.16
C GLU A 665 -22.41 -4.19 -24.48
N SER A 666 -23.10 -4.02 -25.62
CA SER A 666 -22.51 -4.24 -26.94
C SER A 666 -23.01 -3.22 -27.95
N GLN A 667 -22.10 -2.71 -28.80
CA GLN A 667 -22.40 -1.83 -29.92
C GLN A 667 -21.66 -2.34 -31.17
N GLY A 668 -22.40 -2.64 -32.24
CA GLY A 668 -21.84 -3.26 -33.44
C GLY A 668 -21.06 -4.56 -33.14
N PRO A 669 -19.80 -4.69 -33.60
CA PRO A 669 -18.97 -5.87 -33.38
C PRO A 669 -18.34 -5.93 -31.96
N TYR A 670 -18.49 -4.87 -31.16
CA TYR A 670 -17.82 -4.73 -29.87
C TYR A 670 -18.70 -5.20 -28.70
N LEU A 671 -18.12 -6.03 -27.84
CA LEU A 671 -18.70 -6.47 -26.57
C LEU A 671 -17.87 -5.90 -25.41
N MET A 672 -18.49 -5.10 -24.54
CA MET A 672 -17.90 -4.57 -23.32
C MET A 672 -18.39 -5.32 -22.08
N ALA A 673 -17.47 -5.61 -21.17
CA ALA A 673 -17.71 -6.22 -19.87
C ALA A 673 -17.02 -5.45 -18.75
N VAL A 674 -17.70 -5.27 -17.61
CA VAL A 674 -17.14 -4.72 -16.38
C VAL A 674 -17.31 -5.73 -15.24
N THR A 675 -16.20 -6.17 -14.64
CA THR A 675 -16.20 -7.11 -13.52
C THR A 675 -16.51 -6.42 -12.18
N SER A 676 -16.93 -7.19 -11.17
CA SER A 676 -17.12 -6.68 -9.80
C SER A 676 -15.85 -6.14 -9.15
N VAL A 677 -14.68 -6.46 -9.72
CA VAL A 677 -13.34 -6.00 -9.31
C VAL A 677 -13.00 -4.62 -9.92
N GLY A 678 -13.80 -4.12 -10.87
CA GLY A 678 -13.58 -2.84 -11.55
C GLY A 678 -12.64 -2.94 -12.75
N GLU A 679 -12.44 -4.14 -13.30
CA GLU A 679 -11.77 -4.33 -14.60
C GLU A 679 -12.79 -4.12 -15.73
N LEU A 680 -12.39 -3.41 -16.77
CA LEU A 680 -13.19 -3.18 -17.97
C LEU A 680 -12.46 -3.77 -19.18
N MET A 681 -13.15 -4.65 -19.92
CA MET A 681 -12.64 -5.28 -21.13
C MET A 681 -13.59 -5.02 -22.28
N VAL A 682 -13.05 -4.74 -23.47
CA VAL A 682 -13.78 -4.66 -24.74
C VAL A 682 -13.15 -5.65 -25.71
N TRP A 683 -13.96 -6.53 -26.30
CA TRP A 683 -13.54 -7.44 -27.36
C TRP A 683 -14.23 -7.10 -28.67
N ASP A 684 -13.50 -7.19 -29.78
CA ASP A 684 -14.10 -7.35 -31.10
C ASP A 684 -14.48 -8.83 -31.27
N VAL A 685 -15.78 -9.10 -31.35
CA VAL A 685 -16.33 -10.46 -31.46
C VAL A 685 -16.12 -11.04 -32.86
N THR A 686 -16.02 -10.20 -33.89
CA THR A 686 -15.81 -10.61 -35.29
C THR A 686 -14.35 -11.02 -35.53
N GLN A 687 -13.40 -10.19 -35.09
CA GLN A 687 -11.96 -10.46 -35.13
C GLN A 687 -11.52 -11.45 -34.05
N LYS A 688 -12.38 -11.72 -33.05
CA LYS A 688 -12.11 -12.59 -31.89
C LYS A 688 -10.89 -12.14 -31.09
N LYS A 689 -10.71 -10.83 -30.98
CA LYS A 689 -9.53 -10.17 -30.40
C LYS A 689 -9.97 -9.21 -29.30
N ILE A 690 -9.15 -9.08 -28.26
CA ILE A 690 -9.33 -7.98 -27.31
C ILE A 690 -9.02 -6.65 -28.00
N HIS A 691 -9.96 -5.70 -27.94
CA HIS A 691 -9.80 -4.33 -28.42
C HIS A 691 -9.18 -3.48 -27.30
N LEU A 692 -9.64 -3.67 -26.05
CA LEU A 692 -9.18 -2.94 -24.87
C LEU A 692 -9.24 -3.81 -23.61
N SER A 693 -8.27 -3.61 -22.71
CA SER A 693 -8.32 -4.04 -21.31
C SER A 693 -7.84 -2.87 -20.43
N THR A 694 -8.61 -2.51 -19.42
CA THR A 694 -8.32 -1.37 -18.52
C THR A 694 -9.00 -1.56 -17.16
N THR A 695 -8.82 -0.60 -16.24
CA THR A 695 -9.49 -0.57 -14.94
C THR A 695 -10.21 0.76 -14.72
N LEU A 696 -11.31 0.70 -13.97
CA LEU A 696 -12.10 1.85 -13.52
C LEU A 696 -11.56 2.45 -12.22
N ALA A 697 -10.52 1.87 -11.61
CA ALA A 697 -9.95 2.36 -10.35
C ALA A 697 -9.53 3.84 -10.39
N PRO A 698 -8.81 4.36 -11.40
CA PRO A 698 -8.44 5.78 -11.43
C PRO A 698 -9.64 6.73 -11.42
N VAL A 699 -10.70 6.38 -12.16
CA VAL A 699 -11.94 7.17 -12.27
C VAL A 699 -12.70 7.22 -10.93
N LEU A 700 -12.65 6.15 -10.13
CA LEU A 700 -13.35 6.06 -8.85
C LEU A 700 -12.49 6.60 -7.68
N GLU A 701 -11.19 6.35 -7.69
CA GLU A 701 -10.22 6.78 -6.66
C GLU A 701 -10.04 8.31 -6.64
N LEU A 702 -10.27 9.03 -7.74
CA LEU A 702 -10.36 10.51 -7.78
C LEU A 702 -11.38 11.10 -6.78
N SER A 703 -12.40 10.34 -6.37
CA SER A 703 -13.40 10.76 -5.38
C SER A 703 -13.04 10.39 -3.93
N ALA A 704 -11.94 9.67 -3.70
CA ALA A 704 -11.54 9.22 -2.37
C ALA A 704 -10.98 10.39 -1.55
N LYS A 705 -11.59 10.65 -0.38
CA LYS A 705 -11.10 11.67 0.54
C LYS A 705 -9.79 11.22 1.19
N PHE A 706 -8.80 12.12 1.22
CA PHE A 706 -7.47 11.97 1.83
C PHE A 706 -7.42 11.67 3.36
N GLN A 707 -8.49 11.17 3.98
CA GLN A 707 -8.65 11.12 5.44
C GLN A 707 -9.21 9.80 6.02
N GLU A 708 -9.66 8.84 5.20
CA GLU A 708 -10.31 7.60 5.69
C GLU A 708 -9.64 6.33 5.14
N ASP A 709 -8.76 5.72 5.94
CA ASP A 709 -8.21 4.38 5.67
C ASP A 709 -9.27 3.29 5.83
N GLY A 710 -9.73 2.75 4.70
CA GLY A 710 -10.70 1.66 4.65
C GLY A 710 -11.40 1.60 3.30
N LEU A 711 -12.51 0.85 3.22
CA LEU A 711 -13.43 0.96 2.09
C LEU A 711 -14.25 2.25 2.21
N SER A 712 -13.64 3.38 1.84
CA SER A 712 -14.36 4.63 1.65
C SER A 712 -15.39 4.48 0.52
N LYS A 713 -16.50 5.22 0.59
CA LYS A 713 -17.54 5.17 -0.44
C LYS A 713 -17.21 6.17 -1.55
N SER A 714 -16.75 5.67 -2.70
CA SER A 714 -16.59 6.47 -3.92
C SER A 714 -17.93 7.00 -4.45
N ASP A 715 -17.88 7.89 -5.44
CA ASP A 715 -19.04 8.09 -6.33
C ASP A 715 -19.39 6.76 -7.05
N ASN A 716 -20.65 6.65 -7.44
CA ASN A 716 -21.23 5.45 -8.05
C ASN A 716 -21.20 5.62 -9.58
N ILE A 717 -20.97 4.54 -10.32
CA ILE A 717 -21.13 4.54 -11.78
C ILE A 717 -22.63 4.62 -12.10
N THR A 718 -23.03 5.64 -12.88
CA THR A 718 -24.43 5.89 -13.27
C THR A 718 -24.72 5.44 -14.71
N MET A 719 -23.69 5.40 -15.56
CA MET A 719 -23.71 4.79 -16.89
C MET A 719 -22.33 4.22 -17.20
N CYS A 720 -22.29 3.08 -17.89
CA CYS A 720 -21.10 2.55 -18.55
C CYS A 720 -21.57 2.02 -19.91
N SER A 721 -21.03 2.53 -21.01
CA SER A 721 -21.41 2.17 -22.37
C SER A 721 -20.18 2.10 -23.28
N VAL A 722 -20.34 1.63 -24.52
CA VAL A 722 -19.28 1.51 -25.53
C VAL A 722 -19.74 2.15 -26.85
N SER A 723 -18.84 2.91 -27.48
CA SER A 723 -19.09 3.55 -28.78
C SER A 723 -18.97 2.54 -29.92
N GLU A 724 -19.45 2.92 -31.12
CA GLU A 724 -19.29 2.14 -32.35
C GLU A 724 -17.83 1.88 -32.74
N LYS A 725 -16.88 2.65 -32.18
CA LYS A 725 -15.44 2.51 -32.39
C LYS A 725 -14.76 1.63 -31.33
N GLY A 726 -15.52 1.05 -30.40
CA GLY A 726 -15.01 0.23 -29.29
C GLY A 726 -14.58 1.03 -28.06
N THR A 727 -14.79 2.36 -28.06
CA THR A 727 -14.35 3.26 -26.98
C THR A 727 -15.33 3.22 -25.80
N PRO A 728 -14.92 2.86 -24.58
CA PRO A 728 -15.82 2.87 -23.43
C PRO A 728 -16.01 4.30 -22.87
N VAL A 729 -17.21 4.53 -22.36
CA VAL A 729 -17.70 5.80 -21.85
C VAL A 729 -18.39 5.57 -20.51
N VAL A 730 -18.05 6.37 -19.49
CA VAL A 730 -18.46 6.17 -18.09
C VAL A 730 -18.96 7.48 -17.49
N THR A 731 -20.11 7.48 -16.82
CA THR A 731 -20.55 8.62 -15.98
C THR A 731 -20.63 8.23 -14.52
N LEU A 732 -20.31 9.18 -13.64
CA LEU A 732 -20.36 9.03 -12.20
C LEU A 732 -21.46 9.90 -11.56
N SER A 733 -21.86 9.54 -10.33
CA SER A 733 -22.86 10.29 -9.56
C SER A 733 -22.45 11.71 -9.16
N ASN A 734 -21.23 12.16 -9.44
CA ASN A 734 -20.78 13.56 -9.27
C ASN A 734 -20.98 14.44 -10.52
N GLY A 735 -21.58 13.90 -11.58
CA GLY A 735 -21.69 14.63 -12.85
C GLY A 735 -20.34 14.82 -13.52
N ALA A 736 -19.41 13.87 -13.33
CA ALA A 736 -18.26 13.72 -14.19
C ALA A 736 -18.51 12.56 -15.19
N GLY A 737 -18.22 12.83 -16.46
CA GLY A 737 -18.27 11.89 -17.56
C GLY A 737 -16.88 11.71 -18.15
N TYR A 738 -16.45 10.47 -18.30
CA TYR A 738 -15.12 10.08 -18.75
C TYR A 738 -15.20 9.20 -20.00
N LEU A 739 -14.21 9.33 -20.88
CA LEU A 739 -14.01 8.51 -22.06
C LEU A 739 -12.57 7.99 -22.07
N TYR A 740 -12.38 6.73 -22.46
CA TYR A 740 -11.04 6.14 -22.47
C TYR A 740 -10.32 6.38 -23.81
N ASN A 741 -9.19 7.06 -23.77
CA ASN A 741 -8.35 7.28 -24.95
C ASN A 741 -7.52 6.02 -25.23
N THR A 742 -7.89 5.27 -26.26
CA THR A 742 -7.22 4.00 -26.64
C THR A 742 -5.80 4.17 -27.14
N GLY A 743 -5.44 5.35 -27.68
CA GLY A 743 -4.07 5.65 -28.12
C GLY A 743 -3.12 6.04 -26.97
N MET A 744 -3.64 6.72 -25.94
CA MET A 744 -2.88 7.12 -24.74
C MET A 744 -3.01 6.14 -23.56
N ALA A 745 -3.89 5.14 -23.67
CA ALA A 745 -4.23 4.19 -22.61
C ALA A 745 -4.75 4.84 -21.29
N VAL A 746 -5.41 6.00 -21.37
CA VAL A 746 -5.78 6.84 -20.23
C VAL A 746 -7.25 7.29 -20.29
N TRP A 747 -7.91 7.35 -19.12
CA TRP A 747 -9.23 7.98 -18.97
C TRP A 747 -9.12 9.50 -19.06
N GLN A 748 -9.93 10.14 -19.91
CA GLN A 748 -9.98 11.59 -20.11
C GLN A 748 -11.36 12.12 -19.73
N THR A 749 -11.41 13.27 -19.04
CA THR A 749 -12.66 13.95 -18.69
C THR A 749 -13.32 14.54 -19.94
N VAL A 750 -14.56 14.14 -20.21
CA VAL A 750 -15.40 14.70 -21.27
C VAL A 750 -16.34 15.76 -20.72
N SER A 751 -16.96 15.48 -19.58
CA SER A 751 -18.01 16.31 -18.99
C SER A 751 -17.76 16.43 -17.49
N GLU A 752 -17.97 17.61 -16.90
CA GLU A 752 -17.79 17.85 -15.48
C GLU A 752 -18.74 18.94 -14.98
N SER A 753 -19.21 18.78 -13.75
CA SER A 753 -20.01 19.80 -13.05
C SER A 753 -19.33 21.19 -13.05
N TRP A 754 -17.99 21.27 -13.13
CA TRP A 754 -17.25 22.54 -13.15
C TRP A 754 -17.61 23.43 -14.36
N TRP A 755 -17.68 22.87 -15.57
CA TRP A 755 -18.05 23.63 -16.76
C TRP A 755 -19.53 24.06 -16.73
N LEU A 756 -20.41 23.21 -16.18
CA LEU A 756 -21.82 23.54 -15.89
C LEU A 756 -21.97 24.70 -14.88
N PHE A 757 -21.00 24.96 -13.99
CA PHE A 757 -21.07 26.08 -13.05
C PHE A 757 -20.67 27.44 -13.65
N GLY A 758 -19.92 27.49 -14.76
CA GLY A 758 -19.27 28.72 -15.23
C GLY A 758 -18.93 28.82 -16.72
N SER A 759 -19.48 27.98 -17.58
CA SER A 759 -19.36 28.14 -19.04
C SER A 759 -20.66 28.73 -19.62
N HIS A 760 -20.54 29.82 -20.37
CA HIS A 760 -21.66 30.35 -21.18
C HIS A 760 -22.12 29.37 -22.28
N TYR A 761 -21.26 28.42 -22.65
CA TYR A 761 -21.47 27.44 -23.72
C TYR A 761 -21.96 26.08 -23.21
N TRP A 762 -22.41 26.01 -21.95
CA TRP A 762 -23.08 24.83 -21.42
C TRP A 762 -24.59 24.90 -21.69
N ASP A 763 -25.12 23.87 -22.35
CA ASP A 763 -26.57 23.70 -22.63
C ASP A 763 -27.24 24.84 -23.42
N SER A 764 -26.46 25.60 -24.20
CA SER A 764 -26.91 26.74 -25.01
C SER A 764 -27.85 26.37 -26.18
N ASN A 765 -28.29 25.11 -26.26
CA ASN A 765 -29.24 24.60 -27.24
C ASN A 765 -30.69 24.53 -26.71
N GLU A 766 -30.93 24.61 -25.39
CA GLU A 766 -32.25 24.34 -24.77
C GLU A 766 -33.06 25.58 -24.31
N ASP A 767 -32.63 26.81 -24.59
CA ASP A 767 -33.50 28.01 -24.44
C ASP A 767 -34.65 28.07 -25.50
N GLY A 768 -34.88 26.96 -26.22
CA GLY A 768 -35.88 26.79 -27.29
C GLY A 768 -36.95 25.73 -26.97
N ASP A 769 -37.85 26.05 -26.05
CA ASP A 769 -39.15 25.38 -25.82
C ASP A 769 -39.13 23.87 -25.51
N ALA A 770 -39.23 23.55 -24.21
CA ALA A 770 -39.33 22.20 -23.66
C ALA A 770 -40.64 21.43 -24.00
N SER A 771 -41.43 21.88 -24.98
CA SER A 771 -42.54 21.13 -25.59
C SER A 771 -42.21 20.50 -26.96
N ALA A 772 -41.04 20.79 -27.53
CA ALA A 772 -40.70 20.39 -28.90
C ALA A 772 -40.15 18.94 -29.04
N LYS A 773 -40.98 18.08 -29.64
CA LYS A 773 -40.62 16.85 -30.41
C LYS A 773 -40.08 15.62 -29.66
N LYS A 774 -40.95 14.60 -29.55
CA LYS A 774 -40.56 13.18 -29.60
C LYS A 774 -40.25 12.73 -31.05
N ASP A 775 -39.32 13.39 -31.72
CA ASP A 775 -38.84 12.93 -33.03
C ASP A 775 -37.57 12.10 -32.81
N GLY A 776 -37.68 10.78 -32.96
CA GLY A 776 -36.59 9.83 -32.71
C GLY A 776 -35.52 9.77 -33.80
N ASP A 777 -35.24 10.90 -34.46
CA ASP A 777 -34.48 11.02 -35.72
C ASP A 777 -33.39 12.11 -35.67
N LYS A 778 -33.08 12.62 -34.46
CA LYS A 778 -31.86 13.39 -34.20
C LYS A 778 -30.88 12.53 -33.41
N GLU A 779 -29.86 12.03 -34.10
CA GLU A 779 -28.66 11.48 -33.48
C GLU A 779 -27.95 12.59 -32.69
N GLY A 780 -28.14 12.62 -31.38
CA GLY A 780 -27.42 13.52 -30.49
C GLY A 780 -25.95 13.07 -30.34
N SER A 781 -25.03 14.03 -30.28
CA SER A 781 -23.61 13.75 -30.04
C SER A 781 -23.42 12.97 -28.73
N ILE A 782 -22.40 12.11 -28.68
CA ILE A 782 -22.00 11.43 -27.43
C ILE A 782 -21.63 12.48 -26.37
N LEU A 783 -21.12 13.64 -26.77
CA LEU A 783 -20.83 14.78 -25.90
C LEU A 783 -22.11 15.38 -25.29
N ASP A 784 -23.10 15.72 -26.11
CA ASP A 784 -24.37 16.28 -25.65
C ASP A 784 -25.13 15.30 -24.73
N LEU A 785 -25.06 13.99 -25.01
CA LEU A 785 -25.58 12.94 -24.12
C LEU A 785 -24.90 12.96 -22.75
N LEU A 786 -23.59 13.18 -22.69
CA LEU A 786 -22.82 13.23 -21.44
C LEU A 786 -23.09 14.53 -20.65
N GLU A 787 -23.21 15.67 -21.33
CA GLU A 787 -23.63 16.93 -20.71
C GLU A 787 -25.05 16.84 -20.13
N HIS A 788 -26.00 16.21 -20.85
CA HIS A 788 -27.33 15.93 -20.31
C HIS A 788 -27.26 14.98 -19.09
N ARG A 789 -26.39 13.96 -19.08
CA ARG A 789 -26.21 13.09 -17.91
C ARG A 789 -25.58 13.82 -16.71
N THR A 790 -24.71 14.79 -16.95
CA THR A 790 -24.21 15.69 -15.92
C THR A 790 -25.32 16.60 -15.37
N ASN A 791 -26.18 17.15 -16.23
CA ASN A 791 -27.39 17.88 -15.82
C ASN A 791 -28.31 17.02 -14.93
N ASP A 792 -28.61 15.78 -15.35
CA ASP A 792 -29.41 14.79 -14.60
C ASP A 792 -28.89 14.62 -13.16
N GLU A 793 -27.59 14.31 -12.98
CA GLU A 793 -27.00 14.00 -11.68
C GLU A 793 -26.87 15.21 -10.75
N VAL A 794 -26.53 16.40 -11.29
CA VAL A 794 -26.46 17.63 -10.48
C VAL A 794 -27.85 18.06 -10.00
N ILE A 795 -28.89 17.85 -10.83
CA ILE A 795 -30.29 18.05 -10.41
C ILE A 795 -30.69 17.03 -9.34
N ARG A 796 -30.36 15.73 -9.50
CA ARG A 796 -30.64 14.67 -8.50
C ARG A 796 -29.99 14.95 -7.14
N LYS A 797 -28.76 15.46 -7.12
CA LYS A 797 -28.06 15.87 -5.88
C LYS A 797 -28.67 17.12 -5.23
N THR A 798 -29.44 17.94 -5.95
CA THR A 798 -29.83 19.29 -5.51
C THR A 798 -31.32 19.50 -5.31
N ARG A 799 -31.82 19.33 -4.07
CA ARG A 799 -33.23 19.55 -3.68
C ARG A 799 -33.80 20.94 -4.01
N THR A 800 -32.97 21.94 -4.29
CA THR A 800 -33.36 23.35 -4.46
C THR A 800 -33.74 23.75 -5.90
N GLY A 801 -33.56 22.85 -6.87
CA GLY A 801 -33.87 23.08 -8.29
C GLY A 801 -32.79 23.88 -9.06
N ARG A 802 -32.65 23.59 -10.36
CA ARG A 802 -31.57 24.04 -11.28
C ARG A 802 -31.11 25.48 -11.02
N GLY A 803 -31.84 26.48 -11.52
CA GLY A 803 -31.39 27.87 -11.57
C GLY A 803 -31.07 28.55 -10.23
N LYS A 804 -31.59 28.06 -9.09
CA LYS A 804 -31.34 28.66 -7.75
C LYS A 804 -30.00 28.24 -7.13
N TYR A 805 -29.44 27.12 -7.55
CA TYR A 805 -28.13 26.64 -7.07
C TYR A 805 -26.98 27.31 -7.84
N PHE A 806 -27.03 27.30 -9.17
CA PHE A 806 -26.03 27.95 -10.04
C PHE A 806 -25.88 29.44 -9.74
N ASN A 807 -26.99 30.18 -9.67
CA ASN A 807 -26.97 31.61 -9.31
C ASN A 807 -26.37 31.91 -7.93
N LYS A 808 -26.35 30.95 -7.00
CA LYS A 808 -25.79 31.16 -5.66
C LYS A 808 -24.29 30.89 -5.61
N ILE A 809 -23.78 29.93 -6.38
CA ILE A 809 -22.35 29.61 -6.40
C ILE A 809 -21.59 30.64 -7.23
N ASN A 810 -21.99 30.89 -8.48
CA ASN A 810 -21.24 31.78 -9.37
C ASN A 810 -21.16 33.22 -8.79
N LYS A 811 -22.27 33.76 -8.28
CA LYS A 811 -22.28 35.08 -7.62
C LYS A 811 -21.44 35.14 -6.33
N ASN A 812 -21.33 34.04 -5.57
CA ASN A 812 -20.45 33.98 -4.39
C ASN A 812 -18.96 33.79 -4.75
N MET A 813 -18.63 33.43 -5.99
CA MET A 813 -17.25 33.41 -6.50
C MET A 813 -16.87 34.76 -7.11
N MET A 814 -17.67 35.30 -8.03
CA MET A 814 -17.37 36.58 -8.70
C MET A 814 -17.36 37.80 -7.75
N MET A 815 -18.03 37.73 -6.60
CA MET A 815 -17.96 38.77 -5.55
C MET A 815 -16.69 38.68 -4.68
N LYS A 816 -15.65 37.95 -5.12
CA LYS A 816 -14.32 37.90 -4.49
C LYS A 816 -13.28 38.53 -5.40
N GLU A 817 -12.38 39.29 -4.80
CA GLU A 817 -11.21 39.85 -5.48
C GLU A 817 -10.42 38.73 -6.18
N GLY A 818 -10.05 38.97 -7.45
CA GLY A 818 -9.30 38.02 -8.29
C GLY A 818 -10.14 37.01 -9.10
N TYR A 819 -11.48 37.04 -9.03
CA TYR A 819 -12.36 36.10 -9.76
C TYR A 819 -13.20 36.73 -10.88
N GLU A 820 -12.85 37.95 -11.32
CA GLU A 820 -13.64 38.73 -12.28
C GLU A 820 -13.70 38.09 -13.69
N ASP A 821 -12.59 37.51 -14.18
CA ASP A 821 -12.51 36.83 -15.48
C ASP A 821 -12.81 35.31 -15.43
N LEU A 822 -13.31 34.81 -14.29
CA LEU A 822 -13.52 33.37 -14.05
C LEU A 822 -14.42 32.73 -15.12
N GLU A 823 -15.56 33.35 -15.43
CA GLU A 823 -16.56 32.83 -16.36
C GLU A 823 -16.03 32.81 -17.81
N ASN A 824 -15.20 33.79 -18.19
CA ASN A 824 -14.51 33.81 -19.47
C ASN A 824 -13.51 32.65 -19.59
N SER A 825 -12.69 32.44 -18.55
CA SER A 825 -11.68 31.37 -18.52
C SER A 825 -12.30 29.98 -18.57
N ILE A 826 -13.34 29.72 -17.77
CA ILE A 826 -14.09 28.44 -17.78
C ILE A 826 -14.79 28.25 -19.13
N SER A 827 -15.36 29.31 -19.73
CA SER A 827 -16.01 29.24 -21.05
C SER A 827 -15.05 28.83 -22.16
N ILE A 828 -13.82 29.38 -22.17
CA ILE A 828 -12.78 29.02 -23.14
C ILE A 828 -12.34 27.57 -22.95
N SER A 829 -11.96 27.18 -21.72
CA SER A 829 -11.50 25.83 -21.41
C SER A 829 -12.56 24.75 -21.70
N HIS A 830 -13.85 25.09 -21.54
CA HIS A 830 -14.94 24.19 -21.91
C HIS A 830 -14.99 23.96 -23.43
N LEU A 831 -14.95 25.02 -24.25
CA LEU A 831 -14.94 24.91 -25.71
C LEU A 831 -13.71 24.14 -26.22
N GLU A 832 -12.54 24.37 -25.62
CA GLU A 832 -11.31 23.62 -25.90
C GLU A 832 -11.50 22.12 -25.62
N ASN A 833 -12.16 21.74 -24.52
CA ASN A 833 -12.48 20.34 -24.24
C ASN A 833 -13.50 19.76 -25.23
N ARG A 834 -14.59 20.49 -25.54
CA ARG A 834 -15.59 20.06 -26.53
C ARG A 834 -14.95 19.76 -27.89
N MET A 835 -14.04 20.62 -28.35
CA MET A 835 -13.25 20.39 -29.57
C MET A 835 -12.40 19.12 -29.48
N LEU A 836 -11.59 18.97 -28.42
CA LEU A 836 -10.68 17.81 -28.27
C LEU A 836 -11.46 16.49 -28.18
N VAL A 837 -12.60 16.47 -27.50
CA VAL A 837 -13.48 15.30 -27.41
C VAL A 837 -14.14 14.98 -28.76
N SER A 838 -14.69 15.97 -29.47
CA SER A 838 -15.23 15.75 -30.83
C SER A 838 -14.17 15.21 -31.78
N GLN A 839 -12.91 15.68 -31.68
CA GLN A 839 -11.80 15.15 -32.47
C GLN A 839 -11.46 13.69 -32.10
N LEU A 840 -11.41 13.35 -30.82
CA LEU A 840 -11.12 12.00 -30.33
C LEU A 840 -12.23 10.99 -30.69
N LEU A 841 -13.49 11.42 -30.65
CA LEU A 841 -14.63 10.65 -31.17
C LEU A 841 -14.66 10.60 -32.70
N GLY A 842 -14.01 11.54 -33.39
CA GLY A 842 -14.06 11.73 -34.84
C GLY A 842 -15.41 12.27 -35.34
N GLU A 843 -16.15 13.01 -34.50
CA GLU A 843 -17.41 13.66 -34.83
C GLU A 843 -17.17 14.99 -35.56
N GLN A 844 -16.83 14.90 -36.85
CA GLN A 844 -16.32 16.03 -37.63
C GLN A 844 -17.25 17.26 -37.69
N LYS A 845 -18.57 17.04 -37.76
CA LYS A 845 -19.57 18.11 -37.82
C LYS A 845 -19.60 18.92 -36.52
N GLU A 846 -19.51 18.24 -35.38
CA GLU A 846 -19.50 18.86 -34.05
C GLU A 846 -18.15 19.51 -33.75
N PHE A 847 -17.02 18.88 -34.12
CA PHE A 847 -15.70 19.53 -34.04
C PHE A 847 -15.69 20.89 -34.74
N TYR A 848 -16.18 20.95 -35.98
CA TYR A 848 -16.25 22.18 -36.78
C TYR A 848 -17.14 23.25 -36.12
N LYS A 849 -18.31 22.87 -35.60
CA LYS A 849 -19.23 23.74 -34.86
C LYS A 849 -18.58 24.33 -33.61
N HIS A 850 -17.97 23.50 -32.75
CA HIS A 850 -17.24 23.95 -31.56
C HIS A 850 -16.04 24.84 -31.92
N PHE A 851 -15.30 24.51 -32.99
CA PHE A 851 -14.18 25.29 -33.48
C PHE A 851 -14.59 26.70 -33.94
N GLN A 852 -15.69 26.84 -34.68
CA GLN A 852 -16.21 28.16 -35.07
C GLN A 852 -16.62 29.00 -33.85
N THR A 853 -17.31 28.40 -32.87
CA THR A 853 -17.69 29.08 -31.63
C THR A 853 -16.47 29.54 -30.83
N TYR A 854 -15.45 28.68 -30.72
CA TYR A 854 -14.18 29.00 -30.07
C TYR A 854 -13.45 30.16 -30.77
N CYS A 855 -13.33 30.13 -32.10
CA CYS A 855 -12.72 31.22 -32.88
C CYS A 855 -13.47 32.55 -32.74
N SER A 856 -14.80 32.55 -32.67
CA SER A 856 -15.58 33.75 -32.32
C SER A 856 -15.19 34.26 -30.93
N ARG A 857 -15.24 33.40 -29.91
CA ARG A 857 -15.05 33.81 -28.52
C ARG A 857 -13.64 34.34 -28.21
N ILE A 858 -12.58 33.74 -28.77
CA ILE A 858 -11.23 34.28 -28.60
C ILE A 858 -11.04 35.64 -29.30
N CYS A 859 -11.83 35.95 -30.33
CA CYS A 859 -11.83 37.26 -30.99
C CYS A 859 -12.68 38.30 -30.26
N GLU A 860 -13.83 37.90 -29.70
CA GLU A 860 -14.63 38.72 -28.77
C GLU A 860 -13.81 39.17 -27.56
N LEU A 861 -13.04 38.25 -26.96
CA LEU A 861 -12.19 38.50 -25.79
C LEU A 861 -10.79 39.04 -26.15
N GLY A 862 -10.50 39.30 -27.43
CA GLY A 862 -9.24 39.92 -27.87
C GLY A 862 -7.97 39.09 -27.61
N LEU A 863 -8.08 37.76 -27.46
CA LEU A 863 -7.00 36.84 -27.07
C LEU A 863 -6.03 36.55 -28.22
N LYS A 864 -5.23 37.57 -28.54
CA LYS A 864 -4.28 37.65 -29.66
C LYS A 864 -3.32 36.47 -29.77
N THR A 865 -2.84 35.91 -28.66
CA THR A 865 -1.90 34.78 -28.65
C THR A 865 -2.58 33.48 -29.09
N LYS A 866 -3.69 33.09 -28.45
CA LYS A 866 -4.46 31.89 -28.83
C LYS A 866 -4.93 31.95 -30.29
N LEU A 867 -5.39 33.12 -30.76
CA LEU A 867 -5.76 33.29 -32.17
C LEU A 867 -4.56 33.15 -33.13
N PHE A 868 -3.40 33.72 -32.78
CA PHE A 868 -2.20 33.58 -33.60
C PHE A 868 -1.73 32.13 -33.71
N GLU A 869 -1.77 31.38 -32.61
CA GLU A 869 -1.45 29.95 -32.58
C GLU A 869 -2.39 29.12 -33.46
N VAL A 870 -3.71 29.32 -33.35
CA VAL A 870 -4.72 28.65 -34.21
C VAL A 870 -4.47 28.95 -35.69
N CYS A 871 -4.27 30.22 -36.03
CA CYS A 871 -4.04 30.64 -37.41
C CYS A 871 -2.70 30.12 -37.97
N GLN A 872 -1.66 30.04 -37.15
CA GLN A 872 -0.38 29.43 -37.53
C GLN A 872 -0.53 27.91 -37.74
N ARG A 873 -1.22 27.22 -36.83
CA ARG A 873 -1.43 25.77 -36.88
C ARG A 873 -2.25 25.34 -38.10
N LEU A 874 -3.23 26.13 -38.52
CA LEU A 874 -3.99 25.89 -39.75
C LEU A 874 -3.22 26.24 -41.05
N LEU A 875 -2.23 27.12 -40.98
CA LEU A 875 -1.39 27.49 -42.13
C LEU A 875 -0.24 26.49 -42.36
N ASP A 876 0.19 25.78 -41.32
CA ASP A 876 1.30 24.83 -41.40
C ASP A 876 0.88 23.54 -42.17
N PRO A 877 1.53 23.22 -43.30
CA PRO A 877 1.17 22.06 -44.12
C PRO A 877 1.59 20.71 -43.49
N SER A 878 2.34 20.72 -42.39
CA SER A 878 2.63 19.50 -41.60
C SER A 878 1.50 19.13 -40.63
N THR A 879 0.58 20.05 -40.35
CA THR A 879 -0.57 19.79 -39.47
C THR A 879 -1.54 18.80 -40.14
N PRO A 880 -1.92 17.70 -39.47
CA PRO A 880 -2.89 16.76 -40.03
C PRO A 880 -4.22 17.47 -40.32
N GLN A 881 -4.88 17.07 -41.41
CA GLN A 881 -6.16 17.67 -41.81
C GLN A 881 -7.23 17.32 -40.77
N PHE A 882 -7.81 18.34 -40.12
CA PHE A 882 -8.72 18.09 -38.99
C PHE A 882 -10.09 17.58 -39.42
N THR A 883 -10.60 18.05 -40.56
CA THR A 883 -11.97 17.79 -41.08
C THR A 883 -11.92 17.43 -42.55
N ASP A 884 -13.07 17.11 -43.17
CA ASP A 884 -13.15 16.88 -44.62
C ASP A 884 -12.79 18.14 -45.46
N LYS A 885 -12.86 19.35 -44.87
CA LYS A 885 -12.33 20.60 -45.45
C LYS A 885 -10.82 20.73 -45.24
N SER A 886 -10.13 21.41 -46.17
CA SER A 886 -8.70 21.70 -45.99
C SER A 886 -8.45 22.69 -44.84
N ASN A 887 -7.28 22.59 -44.22
CA ASN A 887 -6.89 23.51 -43.13
C ASN A 887 -6.81 24.99 -43.62
N HIS A 888 -6.50 25.23 -44.90
CA HIS A 888 -6.52 26.56 -45.51
C HIS A 888 -7.95 27.12 -45.70
N ASP A 889 -8.94 26.28 -46.03
CA ASP A 889 -10.33 26.71 -46.16
C ASP A 889 -10.94 27.03 -44.78
N LEU A 890 -10.61 26.23 -43.76
CA LEU A 890 -10.95 26.55 -42.36
C LEU A 890 -10.33 27.90 -41.93
N LEU A 891 -9.08 28.18 -42.33
CA LEU A 891 -8.44 29.45 -42.01
C LEU A 891 -9.08 30.65 -42.74
N ARG A 892 -9.51 30.46 -44.00
CA ARG A 892 -10.31 31.46 -44.74
C ARG A 892 -11.62 31.77 -43.99
N GLU A 893 -12.37 30.75 -43.59
CA GLU A 893 -13.64 30.91 -42.88
C GLU A 893 -13.48 31.60 -41.51
N VAL A 894 -12.38 31.31 -40.78
CA VAL A 894 -12.03 32.01 -39.54
C VAL A 894 -11.71 33.49 -39.81
N VAL A 895 -10.90 33.79 -40.83
CA VAL A 895 -10.56 35.18 -41.20
C VAL A 895 -11.80 35.98 -41.60
N GLU A 896 -12.71 35.40 -42.39
CA GLU A 896 -13.96 36.02 -42.81
C GLU A 896 -14.90 36.27 -41.62
N SER A 897 -15.13 35.26 -40.78
CA SER A 897 -16.05 35.35 -39.64
C SER A 897 -15.57 36.37 -38.58
N CYS A 898 -14.28 36.29 -38.22
CA CYS A 898 -13.68 37.11 -37.16
C CYS A 898 -13.28 38.52 -37.60
N SER A 899 -13.37 38.84 -38.91
CA SER A 899 -13.03 40.15 -39.51
C SER A 899 -13.65 41.37 -38.82
N LYS A 900 -14.80 41.17 -38.16
CA LYS A 900 -15.57 42.18 -37.43
C LYS A 900 -14.87 42.72 -36.18
N HIS A 901 -13.90 41.98 -35.62
CA HIS A 901 -13.27 42.30 -34.33
C HIS A 901 -11.99 43.14 -34.50
N ARG A 902 -12.11 44.44 -34.22
CA ARG A 902 -11.05 45.45 -34.45
C ARG A 902 -9.71 45.09 -33.78
N ASP A 903 -9.74 44.54 -32.57
CA ASP A 903 -8.53 44.29 -31.78
C ASP A 903 -7.63 43.17 -32.33
N VAL A 904 -8.22 42.20 -33.02
CA VAL A 904 -7.50 41.09 -33.68
C VAL A 904 -7.24 41.33 -35.17
N GLN A 905 -7.83 42.38 -35.75
CA GLN A 905 -7.78 42.69 -37.19
C GLN A 905 -6.35 42.71 -37.77
N ARG A 906 -5.34 43.17 -37.01
CA ARG A 906 -3.93 43.15 -37.44
C ARG A 906 -3.38 41.73 -37.68
N ILE A 907 -3.81 40.75 -36.87
CA ILE A 907 -3.42 39.35 -36.99
C ILE A 907 -4.15 38.72 -38.18
N LEU A 908 -5.46 38.97 -38.30
CA LEU A 908 -6.27 38.45 -39.42
C LEU A 908 -5.73 38.95 -40.77
N ILE A 909 -5.34 40.22 -40.90
CA ILE A 909 -4.71 40.77 -42.12
C ILE A 909 -3.37 40.09 -42.44
N HIS A 910 -2.57 39.73 -41.44
CA HIS A 910 -1.29 39.03 -41.65
C HIS A 910 -1.50 37.63 -42.24
N PHE A 911 -2.51 36.89 -41.77
CA PHE A 911 -2.84 35.57 -42.32
C PHE A 911 -3.61 35.66 -43.64
N ALA A 912 -4.49 36.64 -43.82
CA ALA A 912 -5.19 36.89 -45.10
C ALA A 912 -4.22 37.10 -46.27
N LYS A 913 -3.14 37.87 -46.05
CA LYS A 913 -2.07 38.08 -47.03
C LYS A 913 -1.31 36.80 -47.38
N LYS A 914 -1.15 35.88 -46.42
CA LYS A 914 -0.54 34.56 -46.64
C LYS A 914 -1.48 33.54 -47.31
N LEU A 915 -2.76 33.87 -47.42
CA LEU A 915 -3.79 33.10 -48.15
C LEU A 915 -4.17 33.76 -49.49
N GLU A 916 -3.47 34.81 -49.91
CA GLU A 916 -3.75 35.58 -51.13
C GLU A 916 -5.18 36.17 -51.19
N LEU A 917 -5.77 36.46 -50.03
CA LEU A 917 -7.12 37.01 -49.89
C LEU A 917 -7.19 38.54 -49.94
N VAL A 918 -6.06 39.23 -49.69
CA VAL A 918 -5.93 40.70 -49.53
C VAL A 918 -4.53 41.17 -49.93
#